data_AF-A0A1M6R0L7-F1
#
_entry.id   AF-A0A1M6R0L7-F1
#
_cell.length_a   1.000
_cell.length_b   1.000
_cell.length_c   1.000
_cell.angle_alpha   90.00
_cell.angle_beta   90.00
_cell.angle_gamma   90.00
#
_symmetry.space_group_name_H-M   'P 1'
#
loop_
_entity.id
_entity.type
_entity.pdbx_description
1 polymer ?
#
loop_
_entity_poly.entity_id
_entity_poly.type
_entity_poly.pdbx_seq_one_letter_code
_entity_poly.pdbx_strand_id
1 'polypeptide(L)'
;MGIRQKFSVLAGMVGLLMAVVSIIGFYTADKNLEQAVEQELTATMGDAASQMDGWLQAKGASAQHAADLMTEFNGDETRLKSIASLAIGASDGEILDLNVGMEDGYFASYRTQNKSTGTLDPRTRPWYNDAKKAGKMSFTDPYVDKNTGKMVVSAVAPFKKDGQFYGAICTDIDMAVVDAQVDKLKYHGEAGMAAVADKNGVVLGIGTDEQIGSKFQDLPGVGSHFDEMQQKGKGVFVFDSPRDGKMICGYTIVPSTGWIFAMSVPYDYVFSSVTTLKIGYGILTVVGLILVLGVCFKVAADITNPIVALEGNAREMAKGNLRQEKLPVTSRDEIGSLTQAFNTMSENLSNLIRQMATTSEQVAASSEELTANTQQSAEAAVHVAETVGEVSGNVAQQLGDIEHAKSSVGGVYNDIANVATKARHITTASQQTAEAAKKGAGLMEEAISKMGAIEQSVLSSSEVVKTLGESSQQIGQIVEAISSIAQQTNLLSLNAAIEAARAGEQGRGFAVVAEEVRKLAAESQESAEQIKERIASIQNETARAVDSMQSGTQEVTLGTKAIRDVGEQFEDIMSKVDDINTQIGEISNAVSQVSTGAEQIVTAVEAIDSITQKTADSMQTISSATEEQSASNEEIAAASQALANMAGKMQEAVSRFSV
;
A
#
# COMPACT_ATOMS: atom_id res chain seq x y z
N MET A 1 26.17 31.20 10.54
CA MET A 1 26.90 30.61 11.68
C MET A 1 26.41 29.18 11.91
N GLY A 2 27.32 28.22 11.93
CA GLY A 2 26.99 26.83 12.28
C GLY A 2 26.56 26.69 13.74
N ILE A 3 25.89 25.59 14.10
CA ILE A 3 25.40 25.33 15.47
C ILE A 3 26.54 25.45 16.50
N ARG A 4 27.74 24.94 16.18
CA ARG A 4 28.95 25.11 17.00
C ARG A 4 29.34 26.56 17.26
N GLN A 5 29.23 27.45 16.25
CA GLN A 5 29.53 28.87 16.41
C GLN A 5 28.51 29.59 17.29
N LYS A 6 27.23 29.19 17.22
CA LYS A 6 26.18 29.74 18.09
C LYS A 6 26.39 29.33 19.55
N PHE A 7 26.75 28.07 19.81
CA PHE A 7 27.08 27.59 21.16
C PHE A 7 28.34 28.24 21.74
N SER A 8 29.39 28.49 20.92
CA SER A 8 30.58 29.20 21.40
C SER A 8 30.29 30.66 21.76
N VAL A 9 29.40 31.34 21.02
CA VAL A 9 28.97 32.71 21.35
C VAL A 9 28.16 32.72 22.65
N LEU A 10 27.27 31.75 22.84
CA LEU A 10 26.49 31.60 24.07
C LEU A 10 27.40 31.34 25.29
N ALA A 11 28.38 30.43 25.15
CA ALA A 11 29.36 30.14 26.20
C ALA A 11 30.20 31.38 26.57
N GLY A 12 30.59 32.18 25.58
CA GLY A 12 31.29 33.44 25.79
C GLY A 12 30.45 34.47 26.55
N MET A 13 29.15 34.59 26.23
CA MET A 13 28.23 35.48 26.95
C MET A 13 28.03 35.05 28.41
N VAL A 14 27.87 33.75 28.68
CA VAL A 14 27.72 33.21 30.04
C VAL A 14 29.00 33.40 30.85
N GLY A 15 30.16 33.16 30.24
CA GLY A 15 31.47 33.40 30.87
C GLY A 15 31.68 34.87 31.24
N LEU A 16 31.28 35.79 30.36
CA LEU A 16 31.35 37.23 30.63
C LEU A 16 30.43 37.64 31.80
N LEU A 17 29.21 37.11 31.85
CA LEU A 17 28.27 37.35 32.95
C LEU A 17 28.82 36.85 34.29
N MET A 18 29.40 35.65 34.33
CA MET A 18 30.02 35.11 35.55
C MET A 18 31.20 35.96 36.01
N ALA A 19 32.05 36.44 35.08
CA ALA A 19 33.16 37.31 35.42
C ALA A 19 32.69 38.63 36.05
N VAL A 20 31.63 39.24 35.51
CA VAL A 20 31.04 40.46 36.07
C VAL A 20 30.51 40.23 37.50
N VAL A 21 29.81 39.12 37.75
CA VAL A 21 29.28 38.77 39.09
C VAL A 21 30.42 38.54 40.09
N SER A 22 31.48 37.83 39.70
CA SER A 22 32.66 37.61 40.57
C SER A 22 33.39 38.92 40.91
N ILE A 23 33.53 39.83 39.94
CA ILE A 23 34.17 41.15 40.17
C ILE A 23 33.35 41.98 41.15
N ILE A 24 32.02 42.02 40.99
CA ILE A 24 31.12 42.73 41.91
C ILE A 24 31.17 42.12 43.31
N GLY A 25 31.16 40.79 43.41
CA GLY A 25 31.27 40.07 44.68
C GLY A 25 32.58 40.36 45.42
N PHE A 26 33.69 40.37 44.69
CA PHE A 26 35.00 40.72 45.23
C PHE A 26 35.03 42.15 45.80
N TYR A 27 34.53 43.13 45.03
CA TYR A 27 34.53 44.53 45.44
C TYR A 27 33.63 44.77 46.66
N THR A 28 32.50 44.07 46.73
CA THR A 28 31.56 44.17 47.86
C THR A 28 32.15 43.56 49.13
N ALA A 29 32.83 42.41 49.02
CA ALA A 29 33.46 41.75 50.16
C ALA A 29 34.61 42.59 50.75
N ASP A 30 35.43 43.21 49.90
CA ASP A 30 36.56 44.06 50.33
C ASP A 30 36.06 45.26 51.16
N LYS A 31 35.06 45.97 50.63
CA LYS A 31 34.49 47.16 51.27
C LYS A 31 33.81 46.86 52.61
N ASN A 32 33.06 45.75 52.69
CA ASN A 32 32.39 45.36 53.93
C ASN A 32 33.38 44.96 55.02
N LEU A 33 34.51 44.37 54.64
CA LEU A 33 35.51 43.88 55.60
C LEU A 33 36.38 45.02 56.15
N GLU A 34 36.69 46.02 55.32
CA GLU A 34 37.33 47.27 55.77
C GLU A 34 36.48 48.00 56.82
N GLN A 35 35.16 48.10 56.58
CA GLN A 35 34.24 48.70 57.52
C GLN A 35 34.12 47.91 58.84
N ALA A 36 34.21 46.58 58.80
CA ALA A 36 34.17 45.74 60.00
C ALA A 36 35.42 45.94 60.89
N VAL A 37 36.60 46.04 60.27
CA VAL A 37 37.87 46.31 60.96
C VAL A 37 37.87 47.67 61.67
N GLU A 38 37.38 48.72 61.00
CA GLU A 38 37.30 50.06 61.61
C GLU A 38 36.36 50.10 62.84
N GLN A 39 35.23 49.38 62.76
CA GLN A 39 34.30 49.25 63.88
C GLN A 39 34.93 48.52 65.07
N GLU A 40 35.66 47.43 64.80
CA GLU A 40 36.35 46.64 65.81
C GLU A 40 37.42 47.47 66.55
N LEU A 41 38.30 48.14 65.79
CA LEU A 41 39.32 49.04 66.35
C LEU A 41 38.70 50.13 67.23
N THR A 42 37.62 50.76 66.76
CA THR A 42 36.90 51.79 67.54
C THR A 42 36.36 51.23 68.86
N ALA A 43 35.82 50.01 68.85
CA ALA A 43 35.33 49.34 70.05
C ALA A 43 36.48 49.01 71.03
N THR A 44 37.59 48.48 70.53
CA THR A 44 38.78 48.20 71.34
C THR A 44 39.33 49.47 72.00
N MET A 45 39.29 50.61 71.31
CA MET A 45 39.73 51.89 71.88
C MET A 45 38.83 52.33 73.02
N GLY A 46 37.50 52.17 72.87
CA GLY A 46 36.53 52.47 73.92
C GLY A 46 36.75 51.62 75.18
N ASP A 47 37.02 50.32 75.01
CA ASP A 47 37.31 49.41 76.12
C ASP A 47 38.62 49.78 76.83
N ALA A 48 39.69 50.04 76.07
CA ALA A 48 40.99 50.42 76.63
C ALA A 48 40.94 51.76 77.39
N ALA A 49 40.23 52.76 76.86
CA ALA A 49 40.03 54.03 77.54
C ALA A 49 39.18 53.89 78.80
N SER A 50 38.18 53.00 78.80
CA SER A 50 37.36 52.72 79.99
C SER A 50 38.17 52.01 81.08
N GLN A 51 39.09 51.11 80.71
CA GLN A 51 40.03 50.47 81.65
C GLN A 51 40.98 51.49 82.28
N MET A 52 41.56 52.38 81.46
CA MET A 52 42.42 53.47 81.94
C MET A 52 41.65 54.43 82.86
N ASP A 53 40.42 54.80 82.49
CA ASP A 53 39.55 55.67 83.29
C ASP A 53 39.23 55.06 84.65
N GLY A 54 38.84 53.78 84.67
CA GLY A 54 38.55 53.04 85.90
C GLY A 54 39.77 52.92 86.81
N TRP A 55 40.95 52.68 86.24
CA TRP A 55 42.21 52.65 86.98
C TRP A 55 42.52 54.01 87.62
N LEU A 56 42.41 55.11 86.86
CA LEU A 56 42.63 56.47 87.37
C LEU A 56 41.64 56.80 88.49
N GLN A 57 40.34 56.57 88.27
CA GLN A 57 39.31 56.80 89.28
C GLN A 57 39.58 56.03 90.58
N ALA A 58 40.06 54.79 90.50
CA ALA A 58 40.44 54.00 91.68
C ALA A 58 41.58 54.66 92.47
N LYS A 59 42.57 55.26 91.79
CA LYS A 59 43.63 56.02 92.47
C LYS A 59 43.12 57.33 93.07
N GLY A 60 42.27 58.05 92.32
CA GLY A 60 41.65 59.29 92.79
C GLY A 60 40.70 59.11 93.98
N ALA A 61 40.11 57.92 94.14
CA ALA A 61 39.29 57.60 95.30
C ALA A 61 40.08 57.73 96.63
N SER A 62 41.39 57.48 96.63
CA SER A 62 42.22 57.67 97.82
C SER A 62 42.27 59.15 98.25
N ALA A 63 42.47 60.06 97.29
CA ALA A 63 42.42 61.50 97.55
C ALA A 63 41.03 61.93 98.06
N GLN A 64 39.97 61.43 97.42
CA GLN A 64 38.60 61.78 97.78
C GLN A 64 38.23 61.28 99.19
N HIS A 65 38.50 60.01 99.51
CA HIS A 65 38.18 59.46 100.83
C HIS A 65 38.97 60.15 101.95
N ALA A 66 40.24 60.46 101.72
CA ALA A 66 41.03 61.24 102.68
C ALA A 66 40.44 62.66 102.84
N ALA A 67 40.01 63.31 101.76
CA ALA A 67 39.41 64.64 101.83
C ALA A 67 38.04 64.62 102.55
N ASP A 68 37.24 63.57 102.35
CA ASP A 68 35.97 63.38 103.04
C ASP A 68 36.19 63.23 104.55
N LEU A 69 37.15 62.37 104.96
CA LEU A 69 37.51 62.23 106.37
C LEU A 69 38.00 63.55 106.98
N MET A 70 38.83 64.31 106.26
CA MET A 70 39.29 65.61 106.72
C MET A 70 38.14 66.62 106.85
N THR A 71 37.14 66.56 105.96
CA THR A 71 35.94 67.40 106.06
C THR A 71 35.12 67.05 107.32
N GLU A 72 35.01 65.77 107.66
CA GLU A 72 34.29 65.33 108.88
C GLU A 72 34.94 65.79 110.19
N PHE A 73 36.26 65.99 110.21
CA PHE A 73 36.94 66.56 111.38
C PHE A 73 36.55 68.03 111.64
N ASN A 74 35.86 68.68 110.70
CA ASN A 74 35.28 70.03 110.78
C ASN A 74 36.14 71.05 111.53
N GLY A 75 37.44 71.09 111.23
CA GLY A 75 38.37 72.06 111.81
C GLY A 75 39.02 71.70 113.13
N ASP A 76 38.91 70.45 113.61
CA ASP A 76 39.75 69.92 114.69
C ASP A 76 41.20 69.80 114.22
N GLU A 77 42.00 70.82 114.53
CA GLU A 77 43.39 70.91 114.06
C GLU A 77 44.26 69.73 114.51
N THR A 78 43.98 69.12 115.66
CA THR A 78 44.80 68.00 116.16
C THR A 78 44.63 66.77 115.26
N ARG A 79 43.39 66.53 114.80
CA ARG A 79 43.06 65.39 113.93
C ARG A 79 43.41 65.69 112.47
N LEU A 80 43.22 66.93 112.04
CA LEU A 80 43.58 67.38 110.70
C LEU A 80 45.10 67.39 110.47
N LYS A 81 45.89 67.78 111.48
CA LYS A 81 47.36 67.80 111.40
C LYS A 81 47.99 66.44 111.78
N SER A 82 47.18 65.42 112.08
CA SER A 82 47.66 64.05 112.27
C SER A 82 47.99 63.42 110.92
N ILE A 83 49.18 62.83 110.75
CA ILE A 83 49.51 62.09 109.52
C ILE A 83 48.63 60.85 109.36
N ALA A 84 48.09 60.31 110.46
CA ALA A 84 47.30 59.08 110.43
C ALA A 84 46.03 59.22 109.56
N SER A 85 45.49 60.43 109.40
CA SER A 85 44.35 60.69 108.50
C SER A 85 44.72 60.67 107.01
N LEU A 86 46.02 60.67 106.68
CA LEU A 86 46.54 60.46 105.32
C LEU A 86 46.95 59.01 105.04
N ALA A 87 46.78 58.09 106.00
CA ALA A 87 47.05 56.68 105.80
C ALA A 87 46.05 56.00 104.84
N ILE A 88 44.93 56.66 104.53
CA ILE A 88 43.89 56.16 103.63
C ILE A 88 44.43 56.15 102.20
N GLY A 89 44.81 54.96 101.71
CA GLY A 89 45.45 54.77 100.40
C GLY A 89 46.96 54.50 100.44
N ALA A 90 47.60 54.60 101.61
CA ALA A 90 49.04 54.41 101.77
C ALA A 90 49.57 53.01 101.42
N SER A 91 48.70 51.99 101.45
CA SER A 91 49.03 50.61 101.08
C SER A 91 49.05 50.38 99.56
N ASP A 92 48.58 51.33 98.76
CA ASP A 92 48.61 51.23 97.31
C ASP A 92 50.03 51.50 96.79
N GLY A 93 50.64 50.48 96.19
CA GLY A 93 52.01 50.56 95.66
C GLY A 93 52.15 51.46 94.44
N GLU A 94 51.04 51.82 93.78
CA GLU A 94 51.02 52.67 92.58
C GLU A 94 50.84 54.16 92.93
N ILE A 95 50.60 54.49 94.21
CA ILE A 95 50.53 55.86 94.70
C ILE A 95 51.92 56.29 95.19
N LEU A 96 52.47 57.33 94.57
CA LEU A 96 53.79 57.86 94.90
C LEU A 96 53.80 58.53 96.28
N ASP A 97 52.85 59.43 96.55
CA ASP A 97 52.70 60.06 97.87
C ASP A 97 51.26 60.54 98.09
N LEU A 98 50.88 60.66 99.37
CA LEU A 98 49.63 61.30 99.79
C LEU A 98 49.96 62.53 100.63
N ASN A 99 49.50 63.68 100.18
CA ASN A 99 49.81 64.96 100.78
C ASN A 99 48.54 65.68 101.22
N VAL A 100 48.64 66.46 102.30
CA VAL A 100 47.62 67.44 102.72
C VAL A 100 48.20 68.83 102.67
N GLY A 101 47.39 69.77 102.20
CA GLY A 101 47.65 71.20 102.31
C GLY A 101 46.43 71.88 102.94
N MET A 102 46.64 72.90 103.76
CA MET A 102 45.59 73.69 104.41
C MET A 102 45.76 75.18 104.13
N GLU A 103 44.66 75.94 104.27
CA GLU A 103 44.62 77.39 104.01
C GLU A 103 45.54 78.20 104.96
N ASP A 104 45.79 77.69 106.17
CA ASP A 104 46.73 78.27 107.13
C ASP A 104 48.21 78.08 106.70
N GLY A 105 48.44 77.39 105.59
CA GLY A 105 49.77 77.07 105.06
C GLY A 105 50.33 75.74 105.57
N TYR A 106 49.58 74.99 106.39
CA TYR A 106 50.02 73.68 106.85
C TYR A 106 50.11 72.70 105.69
N PHE A 107 51.27 72.06 105.57
CA PHE A 107 51.52 70.99 104.61
C PHE A 107 52.05 69.78 105.35
N ALA A 108 51.57 68.59 105.00
CA ALA A 108 52.15 67.32 105.41
C ALA A 108 52.12 66.32 104.27
N SER A 109 53.12 65.44 104.26
CA SER A 109 53.26 64.32 103.34
C SER A 109 53.32 63.04 104.14
N TYR A 110 52.54 62.04 103.71
CA TYR A 110 52.47 60.76 104.37
C TYR A 110 53.77 59.97 104.21
N ARG A 111 54.29 59.82 102.99
CA ARG A 111 55.48 59.00 102.75
C ARG A 111 56.77 59.64 103.25
N THR A 112 56.86 60.96 103.30
CA THR A 112 58.03 61.65 103.91
C THR A 112 57.97 61.70 105.44
N GLN A 113 56.96 61.08 106.09
CA GLN A 113 56.76 61.01 107.54
C GLN A 113 56.90 62.38 108.23
N ASN A 114 56.23 63.40 107.71
CA ASN A 114 56.27 64.77 108.25
C ASN A 114 57.64 65.49 108.22
N LYS A 115 58.66 64.99 107.52
CA LYS A 115 59.96 65.69 107.45
C LYS A 115 59.88 67.09 106.82
N SER A 116 58.86 67.36 106.02
CA SER A 116 58.63 68.63 105.32
C SER A 116 57.52 69.50 105.94
N THR A 117 57.05 69.15 107.14
CA THR A 117 55.85 69.75 107.74
C THR A 117 56.07 71.21 108.12
N GLY A 118 55.20 72.10 107.66
CA GLY A 118 55.24 73.53 107.97
C GLY A 118 56.42 74.30 107.33
N THR A 119 57.24 73.67 106.50
CA THR A 119 58.37 74.32 105.79
C THR A 119 58.08 74.60 104.31
N LEU A 120 57.00 74.04 103.76
CA LEU A 120 56.60 74.20 102.36
C LEU A 120 55.15 74.70 102.29
N ASP A 121 54.92 75.82 101.61
CA ASP A 121 53.57 76.38 101.46
C ASP A 121 52.79 75.64 100.35
N PRO A 122 51.71 74.90 100.70
CA PRO A 122 50.94 74.14 99.72
C PRO A 122 50.21 75.04 98.73
N ARG A 123 49.88 76.29 99.08
CA ARG A 123 49.12 77.23 98.24
C ARG A 123 49.91 77.67 97.01
N THR A 124 51.23 77.53 97.03
CA THR A 124 52.11 77.79 95.89
C THR A 124 52.24 76.61 94.93
N ARG A 125 51.62 75.47 95.25
CA ARG A 125 51.69 74.25 94.43
C ARG A 125 50.55 74.23 93.41
N PRO A 126 50.79 73.78 92.16
CA PRO A 126 49.73 73.67 91.14
C PRO A 126 48.54 72.85 91.61
N TRP A 127 48.80 71.67 92.18
CA TRP A 127 47.78 70.72 92.64
C TRP A 127 46.79 71.31 93.64
N TYR A 128 47.24 72.21 94.54
CA TYR A 128 46.39 72.81 95.55
C TYR A 128 45.42 73.82 94.92
N ASN A 129 45.92 74.62 93.97
CA ASN A 129 45.12 75.57 93.22
C ASN A 129 44.14 74.85 92.28
N ASP A 130 44.56 73.73 91.68
CA ASP A 130 43.69 72.88 90.87
C ASP A 130 42.56 72.30 91.70
N ALA A 131 42.85 71.76 92.89
CA ALA A 131 41.84 71.26 93.82
C ALA A 131 40.83 72.35 94.22
N LYS A 132 41.35 73.54 94.56
CA LYS A 132 40.53 74.70 94.96
C LYS A 132 39.64 75.20 93.82
N LYS A 133 40.16 75.23 92.59
CA LYS A 133 39.43 75.64 91.39
C LYS A 133 38.39 74.60 90.96
N ALA A 134 38.73 73.32 91.02
CA ALA A 134 37.85 72.23 90.62
C ALA A 134 36.68 72.04 91.58
N GLY A 135 36.89 72.21 92.89
CA GLY A 135 35.86 72.08 93.93
C GLY A 135 35.34 70.65 94.16
N LYS A 136 35.91 69.66 93.45
CA LYS A 136 35.65 68.22 93.51
C LYS A 136 36.94 67.45 93.17
N MET A 137 36.96 66.12 93.32
CA MET A 137 38.10 65.32 92.85
C MET A 137 38.34 65.55 91.35
N SER A 138 39.60 65.81 91.01
CA SER A 138 40.05 66.01 89.64
C SER A 138 41.52 65.60 89.51
N PHE A 139 41.99 65.45 88.27
CA PHE A 139 43.39 65.19 87.99
C PHE A 139 44.09 66.46 87.52
N THR A 140 45.30 66.67 87.99
CA THR A 140 46.14 67.80 87.57
C THR A 140 46.70 67.57 86.17
N ASP A 141 47.11 68.65 85.53
CA ASP A 141 48.06 68.54 84.42
C ASP A 141 49.42 68.04 84.96
N PRO A 142 50.29 67.45 84.12
CA PRO A 142 51.59 66.93 84.56
C PRO A 142 52.47 68.03 85.14
N TYR A 143 53.06 67.80 86.31
CA TYR A 143 53.96 68.74 86.94
C TYR A 143 55.07 68.02 87.70
N VAL A 144 56.18 68.74 87.95
CA VAL A 144 57.27 68.20 88.78
C VAL A 144 56.89 68.37 90.25
N ASP A 145 56.67 67.27 90.95
CA ASP A 145 56.44 67.31 92.38
C ASP A 145 57.72 67.77 93.09
N LYS A 146 57.65 68.87 93.85
CA LYS A 146 58.84 69.41 94.52
C LYS A 146 59.31 68.60 95.73
N ASN A 147 58.55 67.57 96.16
CA ASN A 147 58.97 66.73 97.29
C ASN A 147 59.85 65.57 96.81
N THR A 148 59.46 64.95 95.70
CA THR A 148 60.13 63.78 95.11
C THR A 148 61.05 64.17 93.94
N GLY A 149 60.85 65.33 93.32
CA GLY A 149 61.53 65.75 92.10
C GLY A 149 61.06 65.03 90.84
N LYS A 150 60.06 64.15 90.95
CA LYS A 150 59.52 63.37 89.84
C LYS A 150 58.40 64.11 89.14
N MET A 151 58.23 63.82 87.85
CA MET A 151 57.08 64.29 87.10
C MET A 151 55.88 63.40 87.43
N VAL A 152 54.81 64.02 87.89
CA VAL A 152 53.63 63.35 88.40
C VAL A 152 52.37 63.93 87.77
N VAL A 153 51.33 63.10 87.76
CA VAL A 153 49.95 63.55 87.64
C VAL A 153 49.28 63.23 88.96
N SER A 154 48.55 64.18 89.51
CA SER A 154 47.99 64.01 90.86
C SER A 154 46.48 64.00 90.81
N ALA A 155 45.88 63.07 91.56
CA ALA A 155 44.48 63.17 91.90
C ALA A 155 44.35 64.09 93.11
N VAL A 156 43.57 65.15 92.98
CA VAL A 156 43.42 66.16 94.01
C VAL A 156 41.97 66.29 94.44
N ALA A 157 41.74 66.39 95.74
CA ALA A 157 40.40 66.51 96.31
C ALA A 157 40.35 67.60 97.40
N PRO A 158 39.44 68.58 97.31
CA PRO A 158 39.29 69.61 98.33
C PRO A 158 38.52 69.08 99.55
N PHE A 159 38.93 69.48 100.76
CA PHE A 159 38.16 69.29 101.98
C PHE A 159 37.74 70.62 102.59
N LYS A 160 36.64 70.59 103.34
CA LYS A 160 35.92 71.80 103.76
C LYS A 160 35.79 71.89 105.28
N LYS A 161 35.65 73.12 105.77
CA LYS A 161 35.26 73.46 107.15
C LYS A 161 34.08 74.41 107.06
N ASP A 162 32.97 74.07 107.72
CA ASP A 162 31.71 74.82 107.67
C ASP A 162 31.25 75.15 106.23
N GLY A 163 31.47 74.19 105.31
CA GLY A 163 31.11 74.30 103.90
C GLY A 163 32.06 75.15 103.02
N GLN A 164 33.05 75.82 103.59
CA GLN A 164 34.07 76.57 102.85
C GLN A 164 35.35 75.75 102.67
N PHE A 165 36.08 75.99 101.57
CA PHE A 165 37.35 75.32 101.29
C PHE A 165 38.34 75.57 102.43
N TYR A 166 38.88 74.49 102.99
CA TYR A 166 39.78 74.53 104.14
C TYR A 166 41.17 73.94 103.82
N GLY A 167 41.22 73.04 102.85
CA GLY A 167 42.45 72.47 102.36
C GLY A 167 42.20 71.49 101.22
N ALA A 168 43.26 70.84 100.77
CA ALA A 168 43.18 69.82 99.74
C ALA A 168 44.09 68.64 100.04
N ILE A 169 43.66 67.47 99.60
CA ILE A 169 44.44 66.25 99.52
C ILE A 169 44.99 66.09 98.11
N CYS A 170 46.22 65.62 98.01
CA CYS A 170 46.91 65.32 96.78
C CYS A 170 47.45 63.89 96.83
N THR A 171 46.99 63.06 95.90
CA THR A 171 47.54 61.73 95.65
C THR A 171 48.40 61.82 94.40
N ASP A 172 49.71 61.76 94.57
CA ASP A 172 50.65 61.83 93.46
C ASP A 172 50.80 60.46 92.81
N ILE A 173 50.71 60.42 91.49
CA ILE A 173 50.96 59.23 90.67
C ILE A 173 52.18 59.53 89.80
N ASP A 174 53.21 58.71 89.94
CA ASP A 174 54.42 58.78 89.12
C ASP A 174 54.05 58.50 87.65
N MET A 175 54.51 59.33 86.71
CA MET A 175 54.25 59.09 85.28
C MET A 175 54.80 57.75 84.81
N ALA A 176 55.86 57.21 85.43
CA ALA A 176 56.34 55.85 85.14
C ALA A 176 55.28 54.76 85.46
N VAL A 177 54.43 55.01 86.46
CA VAL A 177 53.32 54.09 86.80
C VAL A 177 52.20 54.21 85.77
N VAL A 178 51.93 55.43 85.28
CA VAL A 178 50.97 55.63 84.17
C VAL A 178 51.47 54.94 82.91
N ASP A 179 52.74 55.07 82.56
CA ASP A 179 53.35 54.39 81.41
C ASP A 179 53.26 52.86 81.51
N ALA A 180 53.56 52.29 82.68
CA ALA A 180 53.42 50.87 82.94
C ALA A 180 51.96 50.36 82.81
N GLN A 181 50.97 51.22 83.00
CA GLN A 181 49.57 50.89 82.73
C GLN A 181 49.21 51.04 81.25
N VAL A 182 49.79 52.01 80.55
CA VAL A 182 49.66 52.16 79.10
C VAL A 182 50.25 50.94 78.37
N ASP A 183 51.41 50.42 78.78
CA ASP A 183 52.04 49.23 78.14
C ASP A 183 51.16 47.97 78.22
N LYS A 184 50.29 47.86 79.24
CA LYS A 184 49.37 46.72 79.37
C LYS A 184 48.23 46.75 78.34
N LEU A 185 47.96 47.91 77.74
CA LEU A 185 46.87 48.10 76.80
C LEU A 185 47.35 47.79 75.38
N LYS A 186 46.99 46.61 74.86
CA LYS A 186 47.35 46.12 73.52
C LYS A 186 46.11 45.67 72.75
N TYR A 187 46.17 45.73 71.42
CA TYR A 187 45.13 45.22 70.53
C TYR A 187 45.11 43.69 70.62
N HIS A 188 43.95 43.14 71.01
CA HIS A 188 43.76 41.73 71.37
C HIS A 188 44.75 41.19 72.41
N GLY A 189 45.36 42.06 73.23
CA GLY A 189 46.36 41.68 74.23
C GLY A 189 47.73 41.25 73.67
N GLU A 190 47.90 41.23 72.34
CA GLU A 190 49.07 40.64 71.69
C GLU A 190 49.90 41.66 70.90
N ALA A 191 49.25 42.62 70.23
CA ALA A 191 49.91 43.50 69.27
C ALA A 191 49.52 44.97 69.46
N GLY A 192 50.39 45.87 68.99
CA GLY A 192 50.16 47.31 68.99
C GLY A 192 50.84 48.06 70.14
N MET A 193 51.02 49.35 69.92
CA MET A 193 51.61 50.30 70.88
C MET A 193 50.56 51.34 71.27
N ALA A 194 50.30 51.46 72.56
CA ALA A 194 49.42 52.47 73.10
C ALA A 194 50.20 53.73 73.52
N ALA A 195 49.57 54.89 73.37
CA ALA A 195 50.07 56.18 73.79
C ALA A 195 48.95 56.96 74.45
N VAL A 196 49.26 57.62 75.56
CA VAL A 196 48.36 58.50 76.30
C VAL A 196 49.00 59.86 76.42
N ALA A 197 48.23 60.90 76.10
CA ALA A 197 48.63 62.29 76.31
C ALA A 197 47.56 63.09 77.04
N ASP A 198 48.00 64.12 77.76
CA ASP A 198 47.08 65.09 78.35
C ASP A 198 46.40 65.95 77.27
N LYS A 199 45.47 66.80 77.72
CA LYS A 199 44.74 67.74 76.86
C LYS A 199 45.64 68.75 76.14
N ASN A 200 46.89 68.93 76.56
CA ASN A 200 47.85 69.86 75.97
C ASN A 200 48.87 69.14 75.07
N GLY A 201 48.75 67.82 74.93
CA GLY A 201 49.65 66.99 74.13
C GLY A 201 50.91 66.58 74.86
N VAL A 202 50.99 66.65 76.19
CA VAL A 202 52.10 66.08 76.95
C VAL A 202 51.90 64.58 77.05
N VAL A 203 52.86 63.79 76.57
CA VAL A 203 52.83 62.33 76.63
C VAL A 203 52.94 61.86 78.09
N LEU A 204 51.92 61.15 78.54
CA LEU A 204 51.81 60.59 79.89
C LEU A 204 52.33 59.16 79.97
N GLY A 205 52.20 58.43 78.87
CA GLY A 205 52.75 57.09 78.69
C GLY A 205 52.68 56.67 77.23
N ILE A 206 53.63 55.87 76.78
CA ILE A 206 53.69 55.26 75.44
C ILE A 206 54.13 53.79 75.49
N GLY A 207 54.21 53.20 76.69
CA GLY A 207 54.68 51.84 76.94
C GLY A 207 56.19 51.66 76.75
N THR A 208 56.93 52.77 76.62
CA THR A 208 58.39 52.80 76.59
C THR A 208 58.88 54.05 77.31
N ASP A 209 59.86 53.91 78.21
CA ASP A 209 60.36 55.01 79.05
C ASP A 209 60.97 56.19 78.26
N GLU A 210 61.28 56.03 76.97
CA GLU A 210 62.11 56.98 76.20
C GLU A 210 61.40 58.30 75.80
N GLN A 211 60.09 58.46 75.98
CA GLN A 211 59.34 59.62 75.46
C GLN A 211 58.29 60.23 76.40
N ILE A 212 58.27 59.82 77.67
CA ILE A 212 57.38 60.40 78.68
C ILE A 212 57.72 61.89 78.89
N GLY A 213 56.70 62.75 78.93
CA GLY A 213 56.83 64.20 79.10
C GLY A 213 57.15 65.00 77.83
N SER A 214 57.37 64.33 76.69
CA SER A 214 57.52 64.97 75.38
C SER A 214 56.17 65.45 74.82
N LYS A 215 56.18 66.20 73.71
CA LYS A 215 54.94 66.55 73.00
C LYS A 215 54.51 65.40 72.11
N PHE A 216 53.23 65.06 72.14
CA PHE A 216 52.64 64.00 71.33
C PHE A 216 52.83 64.26 69.83
N GLN A 217 52.89 65.54 69.41
CA GLN A 217 53.19 65.91 68.02
C GLN A 217 54.59 65.47 67.56
N ASP A 218 55.52 65.25 68.48
CA ASP A 218 56.88 64.79 68.17
C ASP A 218 56.96 63.27 67.97
N LEU A 219 55.87 62.53 68.24
CA LEU A 219 55.81 61.09 68.03
C LEU A 219 55.85 60.77 66.52
N PRO A 220 56.83 59.99 66.04
CA PRO A 220 56.98 59.70 64.61
C PRO A 220 55.74 59.08 63.99
N GLY A 221 55.23 59.70 62.92
CA GLY A 221 54.05 59.25 62.19
C GLY A 221 52.74 59.63 62.88
N VAL A 222 52.46 59.08 64.06
CA VAL A 222 51.17 59.28 64.75
C VAL A 222 50.95 60.72 65.24
N GLY A 223 52.04 61.45 65.54
CA GLY A 223 51.98 62.80 66.10
C GLY A 223 51.31 63.84 65.21
N SER A 224 51.38 63.69 63.86
CA SER A 224 50.72 64.61 62.93
C SER A 224 49.20 64.57 62.99
N HIS A 225 48.63 63.55 63.63
CA HIS A 225 47.19 63.38 63.79
C HIS A 225 46.67 63.86 65.15
N PHE A 226 47.50 64.42 66.03
CA PHE A 226 47.05 64.86 67.35
C PHE A 226 45.91 65.89 67.29
N ASP A 227 45.99 66.86 66.37
CA ASP A 227 44.94 67.87 66.20
C ASP A 227 43.60 67.23 65.76
N GLU A 228 43.67 66.19 64.92
CA GLU A 228 42.51 65.40 64.52
C GLU A 228 41.94 64.63 65.72
N MET A 229 42.80 64.03 66.54
CA MET A 229 42.40 63.30 67.72
C MET A 229 41.66 64.18 68.72
N GLN A 230 42.18 65.39 68.95
CA GLN A 230 41.59 66.39 69.83
C GLN A 230 40.21 66.87 69.33
N GLN A 231 40.08 67.15 68.02
CA GLN A 231 38.85 67.71 67.47
C GLN A 231 37.71 66.70 67.38
N LYS A 232 38.02 65.46 66.95
CA LYS A 232 37.00 64.43 66.73
C LYS A 232 36.69 63.62 67.99
N GLY A 233 37.64 63.54 68.92
CA GLY A 233 37.50 62.86 70.22
C GLY A 233 37.45 61.33 70.16
N LYS A 234 37.13 60.72 69.01
CA LYS A 234 37.31 59.30 68.71
C LYS A 234 37.40 59.07 67.21
N GLY A 235 38.15 58.04 66.79
CA GLY A 235 38.22 57.66 65.38
C GLY A 235 39.34 56.69 65.08
N VAL A 236 39.49 56.40 63.80
CA VAL A 236 40.56 55.55 63.25
C VAL A 236 41.16 56.27 62.04
N PHE A 237 42.48 56.18 61.88
CA PHE A 237 43.17 56.61 60.66
C PHE A 237 44.36 55.69 60.38
N VAL A 238 44.84 55.73 59.15
CA VAL A 238 46.01 54.99 58.69
C VAL A 238 47.14 55.97 58.49
N PHE A 239 48.34 55.60 58.91
CA PHE A 239 49.54 56.42 58.78
C PHE A 239 50.77 55.52 58.54
N ASP A 240 51.86 56.12 58.07
CA ASP A 240 53.12 55.41 57.90
C ASP A 240 54.04 55.67 59.11
N SER A 241 54.35 54.59 59.84
CA SER A 241 55.39 54.59 60.86
C SER A 241 56.76 54.42 60.21
N PRO A 242 57.74 55.30 60.49
CA PRO A 242 59.11 55.15 59.99
C PRO A 242 59.79 53.84 60.45
N ARG A 243 59.29 53.23 61.54
CA ARG A 243 59.84 52.01 62.14
C ARG A 243 59.10 50.75 61.73
N ASP A 244 57.76 50.80 61.72
CA ASP A 244 56.89 49.62 61.63
C ASP A 244 56.08 49.53 60.32
N GLY A 245 56.30 50.48 59.40
CA GLY A 245 55.61 50.52 58.11
C GLY A 245 54.19 51.07 58.23
N LYS A 246 53.28 50.56 57.39
CA LYS A 246 51.90 51.05 57.35
C LYS A 246 51.16 50.61 58.63
N MET A 247 50.68 51.57 59.40
CA MET A 247 50.00 51.37 60.68
C MET A 247 48.56 51.88 60.61
N ILE A 248 47.68 51.29 61.39
CA ILE A 248 46.34 51.80 61.67
C ILE A 248 46.26 52.22 63.14
N CYS A 249 45.84 53.46 63.38
CA CYS A 249 45.68 54.02 64.72
C CYS A 249 44.21 54.21 65.04
N GLY A 250 43.76 53.60 66.14
CA GLY A 250 42.53 53.98 66.80
C GLY A 250 42.82 54.97 67.93
N TYR A 251 41.93 55.92 68.17
CA TYR A 251 42.04 56.85 69.30
C TYR A 251 40.69 57.16 69.92
N THR A 252 40.69 57.55 71.19
CA THR A 252 39.53 58.04 71.93
C THR A 252 39.97 58.89 73.13
N ILE A 253 39.02 59.59 73.76
CA ILE A 253 39.25 60.36 74.99
C ILE A 253 38.89 59.54 76.24
N VAL A 254 39.75 59.59 77.26
CA VAL A 254 39.52 59.05 78.60
C VAL A 254 38.53 59.97 79.35
N PRO A 255 37.34 59.48 79.75
CA PRO A 255 36.24 60.34 80.20
C PRO A 255 36.54 61.25 81.40
N SER A 256 37.26 60.77 82.42
CA SER A 256 37.42 61.52 83.67
C SER A 256 38.55 62.54 83.67
N THR A 257 39.54 62.37 82.78
CA THR A 257 40.70 63.27 82.68
C THR A 257 40.72 64.11 81.41
N GLY A 258 40.00 63.69 80.37
CA GLY A 258 40.11 64.29 79.05
C GLY A 258 41.41 63.94 78.32
N TRP A 259 42.16 62.95 78.81
CA TRP A 259 43.38 62.47 78.15
C TRP A 259 43.05 61.75 76.84
N ILE A 260 43.92 61.90 75.84
CA ILE A 260 43.79 61.19 74.57
C ILE A 260 44.51 59.86 74.71
N PHE A 261 43.78 58.78 74.51
CA PHE A 261 44.30 57.44 74.37
C PHE A 261 44.34 57.09 72.88
N ALA A 262 45.51 56.73 72.37
CA ALA A 262 45.73 56.30 71.00
C ALA A 262 46.44 54.95 71.00
N MET A 263 46.08 54.05 70.10
CA MET A 263 46.75 52.77 69.92
C MET A 263 47.03 52.56 68.44
N SER A 264 48.27 52.24 68.11
CA SER A 264 48.71 51.96 66.74
C SER A 264 49.04 50.49 66.56
N VAL A 265 48.50 49.86 65.51
CA VAL A 265 48.66 48.43 65.18
C VAL A 265 49.12 48.30 63.72
N PRO A 266 49.98 47.33 63.35
CA PRO A 266 50.37 47.11 61.95
C PRO A 266 49.18 46.82 61.04
N TYR A 267 49.09 47.52 59.90
CA TYR A 267 47.97 47.40 58.96
C TYR A 267 47.81 45.95 58.45
N ASP A 268 48.90 45.29 58.09
CA ASP A 268 48.87 43.92 57.57
C ASP A 268 48.41 42.90 58.62
N TYR A 269 48.65 43.17 59.91
CA TYR A 269 48.20 42.29 61.00
C TYR A 269 46.67 42.28 61.07
N VAL A 270 46.07 43.47 61.03
CA VAL A 270 44.61 43.66 61.12
C VAL A 270 43.91 43.18 59.84
N PHE A 271 44.51 43.38 58.67
CA PHE A 271 43.92 43.00 57.38
C PHE A 271 44.35 41.61 56.86
N SER A 272 45.07 40.81 57.65
CA SER A 272 45.57 39.48 57.25
C SER A 272 44.45 38.52 56.83
N SER A 273 43.31 38.53 57.52
CA SER A 273 42.12 37.74 57.20
C SER A 273 41.47 38.10 55.85
N VAL A 274 41.66 39.34 55.36
CA VAL A 274 41.11 39.82 54.07
C VAL A 274 41.83 39.17 52.89
N THR A 275 43.14 38.99 53.00
CA THR A 275 43.98 38.49 51.90
C THR A 275 43.69 37.02 51.57
N THR A 276 43.35 36.21 52.58
CA THR A 276 42.96 34.79 52.40
C THR A 276 41.62 34.66 51.67
N LEU A 277 40.66 35.56 51.93
CA LEU A 277 39.37 35.60 51.21
C LEU A 277 39.54 36.00 49.74
N LYS A 278 40.47 36.93 49.43
CA LYS A 278 40.74 37.39 48.05
C LYS A 278 41.22 36.26 47.13
N ILE A 279 42.07 35.37 47.63
CA ILE A 279 42.59 34.22 46.85
C ILE A 279 41.49 33.19 46.59
N GLY A 280 40.60 32.94 47.57
CA GLY A 280 39.48 32.01 47.42
C GLY A 280 38.51 32.36 46.30
N TYR A 281 38.11 33.65 46.21
CA TYR A 281 37.22 34.13 45.14
C TYR A 281 37.87 34.05 43.74
N GLY A 282 39.18 34.25 43.64
CA GLY A 282 39.92 34.12 42.38
C GLY A 282 39.91 32.69 41.83
N ILE A 283 40.19 31.69 42.68
CA ILE A 283 40.23 30.28 42.28
C ILE A 283 38.85 29.78 41.84
N LEU A 284 37.80 30.10 42.60
CA LEU A 284 36.41 29.73 42.27
C LEU A 284 35.98 30.25 40.89
N THR A 285 36.39 31.46 40.54
CA THR A 285 36.05 32.10 39.26
C THR A 285 36.73 31.41 38.08
N VAL A 286 38.02 31.05 38.21
CA VAL A 286 38.76 30.34 37.15
C VAL A 286 38.21 28.93 36.95
N VAL A 287 37.93 28.20 38.03
CA VAL A 287 37.34 26.85 37.96
C VAL A 287 35.94 26.89 37.32
N GLY A 288 35.10 27.86 37.68
CA GLY A 288 33.78 28.04 37.08
C GLY A 288 33.84 28.26 35.57
N LEU A 289 34.80 29.06 35.09
CA LEU A 289 34.95 29.36 33.67
C LEU A 289 35.35 28.12 32.84
N ILE A 290 36.25 27.29 33.38
CA ILE A 290 36.69 26.05 32.74
C ILE A 290 35.53 25.05 32.64
N LEU A 291 34.73 24.92 33.69
CA LEU A 291 33.58 24.01 33.70
C LEU A 291 32.51 24.41 32.68
N VAL A 292 32.18 25.70 32.58
CA VAL A 292 31.19 26.20 31.59
C VAL A 292 31.65 25.93 30.16
N LEU A 293 32.93 26.19 29.86
CA LEU A 293 33.50 25.91 28.54
C LEU A 293 33.46 24.41 28.21
N GLY A 294 33.87 23.55 29.15
CA GLY A 294 33.85 22.10 28.95
C GLY A 294 32.44 21.54 28.67
N VAL A 295 31.44 21.97 29.45
CA VAL A 295 30.04 21.53 29.26
C VAL A 295 29.48 22.02 27.93
N CYS A 296 29.74 23.28 27.55
CA CYS A 296 29.27 23.83 26.27
C CYS A 296 29.89 23.11 25.07
N PHE A 297 31.18 22.77 25.11
CA PHE A 297 31.83 22.02 24.03
C PHE A 297 31.26 20.60 23.89
N LYS A 298 30.99 19.92 25.02
CA LYS A 298 30.40 18.58 25.01
C LYS A 298 28.98 18.58 24.44
N VAL A 299 28.10 19.48 24.91
CA VAL A 299 26.72 19.60 24.41
C VAL A 299 26.70 20.00 22.93
N ALA A 300 27.58 20.91 22.51
CA ALA A 300 27.67 21.28 21.09
C ALA A 300 28.12 20.12 20.20
N ALA A 301 29.04 19.26 20.67
CA ALA A 301 29.46 18.06 19.95
C ALA A 301 28.34 17.01 19.88
N ASP A 302 27.66 16.76 21.00
CA ASP A 302 26.61 15.75 21.14
C ASP A 302 25.36 16.11 20.28
N ILE A 303 25.07 17.40 20.05
CA ILE A 303 24.00 17.85 19.15
C ILE A 303 24.45 17.94 17.69
N THR A 304 25.64 18.53 17.42
CA THR A 304 26.01 18.87 16.04
C THR A 304 26.43 17.65 15.23
N ASN A 305 27.12 16.68 15.84
CA ASN A 305 27.67 15.53 15.09
C ASN A 305 26.57 14.64 14.48
N PRO A 306 25.51 14.23 15.22
CA PRO A 306 24.44 13.44 14.63
C PRO A 306 23.65 14.21 13.55
N ILE A 307 23.47 15.52 13.71
CA ILE A 307 22.79 16.36 12.72
C ILE A 307 23.59 16.45 11.41
N VAL A 308 24.92 16.58 11.49
CA VAL A 308 25.78 16.58 10.29
C VAL A 308 25.80 15.21 9.62
N ALA A 309 25.79 14.12 10.39
CA ALA A 309 25.68 12.76 9.83
C ALA A 309 24.33 12.52 9.13
N LEU A 310 23.23 12.99 9.74
CA LEU A 310 21.90 13.00 9.11
C LEU A 310 21.88 13.81 7.83
N GLU A 311 22.48 15.00 7.82
CA GLU A 311 22.59 15.85 6.63
C GLU A 311 23.40 15.19 5.52
N GLY A 312 24.50 14.52 5.87
CA GLY A 312 25.31 13.73 4.94
C GLY A 312 24.53 12.59 4.29
N ASN A 313 23.87 11.75 5.09
CA ASN A 313 23.05 10.66 4.54
C ASN A 313 21.82 11.17 3.78
N ALA A 314 21.22 12.28 4.20
CA ALA A 314 20.12 12.92 3.46
C ALA A 314 20.60 13.43 2.09
N ARG A 315 21.81 13.98 1.99
CA ARG A 315 22.42 14.35 0.69
C ARG A 315 22.67 13.15 -0.20
N GLU A 316 23.19 12.05 0.36
CA GLU A 316 23.41 10.83 -0.42
C GLU A 316 22.09 10.24 -0.93
N MET A 317 21.05 10.22 -0.08
CA MET A 317 19.69 9.84 -0.45
C MET A 317 19.12 10.74 -1.56
N ALA A 318 19.34 12.05 -1.49
CA ALA A 318 18.91 13.00 -2.52
C ALA A 318 19.62 12.81 -3.87
N LYS A 319 20.84 12.24 -3.86
CA LYS A 319 21.55 11.83 -5.08
C LYS A 319 21.12 10.45 -5.60
N GLY A 320 20.20 9.78 -4.90
CA GLY A 320 19.71 8.44 -5.24
C GLY A 320 20.47 7.30 -4.56
N ASN A 321 21.44 7.57 -3.69
CA ASN A 321 22.19 6.53 -2.99
C ASN A 321 21.49 6.12 -1.68
N LEU A 322 20.73 5.03 -1.74
CA LEU A 322 19.97 4.45 -0.62
C LEU A 322 20.72 3.31 0.10
N ARG A 323 21.95 3.00 -0.31
CA ARG A 323 22.82 1.96 0.29
C ARG A 323 23.58 2.41 1.54
N GLN A 324 23.29 3.61 2.04
CA GLN A 324 23.95 4.13 3.23
C GLN A 324 23.65 3.27 4.45
N GLU A 325 24.65 3.05 5.29
CA GLU A 325 24.46 2.33 6.55
C GLU A 325 23.51 3.10 7.47
N LYS A 326 22.70 2.37 8.25
CA LYS A 326 21.80 2.95 9.24
C LYS A 326 22.61 3.77 10.24
N LEU A 327 22.21 5.02 10.46
CA LEU A 327 22.89 5.88 11.43
C LEU A 327 22.68 5.33 12.84
N PRO A 328 23.73 5.24 13.67
CA PRO A 328 23.60 4.75 15.04
C PRO A 328 22.78 5.74 15.87
N VAL A 329 21.77 5.24 16.58
CA VAL A 329 20.96 6.04 17.50
C VAL A 329 21.73 6.20 18.82
N THR A 330 22.47 7.29 18.96
CA THR A 330 23.37 7.53 20.11
C THR A 330 22.75 8.32 21.26
N SER A 331 21.52 8.82 21.10
CA SER A 331 20.80 9.58 22.13
C SER A 331 19.36 9.09 22.30
N ARG A 332 18.75 9.42 23.44
CA ARG A 332 17.33 9.13 23.78
C ARG A 332 16.43 10.36 23.72
N ASP A 333 16.94 11.46 23.18
CA ASP A 333 16.25 12.74 23.03
C ASP A 333 15.65 12.90 21.61
N GLU A 334 15.30 14.13 21.25
CA GLU A 334 14.76 14.49 19.94
C GLU A 334 15.71 14.14 18.78
N ILE A 335 17.03 14.15 19.01
CA ILE A 335 18.03 13.80 17.99
C ILE A 335 18.04 12.28 17.77
N GLY A 336 17.93 11.51 18.85
CA GLY A 336 17.76 10.05 18.78
C GLY A 336 16.49 9.66 18.01
N SER A 337 15.37 10.29 18.36
CA SER A 337 14.07 10.07 17.69
C SER A 337 14.11 10.46 16.21
N LEU A 338 14.73 11.61 15.88
CA LEU A 338 14.92 12.04 14.49
C LEU A 338 15.78 11.06 13.70
N THR A 339 16.86 10.54 14.30
CA THR A 339 17.73 9.54 13.67
C THR A 339 16.98 8.25 13.38
N GLN A 340 16.14 7.79 14.31
CA GLN A 340 15.32 6.61 14.13
C GLN A 340 14.26 6.81 13.03
N ALA A 341 13.55 7.94 13.03
CA ALA A 341 12.58 8.29 11.99
C ALA A 341 13.24 8.37 10.60
N PHE A 342 14.44 8.95 10.52
CA PHE A 342 15.21 9.01 9.28
C PHE A 342 15.62 7.63 8.77
N ASN A 343 16.13 6.74 9.64
CA ASN A 343 16.47 5.37 9.27
C ASN A 343 15.24 4.60 8.74
N THR A 344 14.09 4.71 9.41
CA THR A 344 12.83 4.09 8.96
C THR A 344 12.39 4.65 7.60
N MET A 345 12.51 5.97 7.39
CA MET A 345 12.20 6.58 6.09
C MET A 345 13.11 6.05 4.97
N SER A 346 14.43 5.96 5.23
CA SER A 346 15.40 5.42 4.28
C SER A 346 15.10 3.96 3.91
N GLU A 347 14.74 3.13 4.89
CA GLU A 347 14.39 1.72 4.69
C GLU A 347 13.08 1.57 3.89
N ASN A 348 12.05 2.34 4.24
CA ASN A 348 10.79 2.34 3.48
C ASN A 348 10.97 2.81 2.04
N LEU A 349 11.79 3.85 1.82
CA LEU A 349 12.10 4.34 0.47
C LEU A 349 12.88 3.29 -0.33
N SER A 350 13.89 2.67 0.27
CA SER A 350 14.63 1.54 -0.32
C SER A 350 13.71 0.39 -0.73
N ASN A 351 12.79 -0.02 0.15
CA ASN A 351 11.81 -1.06 -0.15
C ASN A 351 10.84 -0.66 -1.27
N LEU A 352 10.36 0.58 -1.28
CA LEU A 352 9.47 1.10 -2.31
C LEU A 352 10.14 1.11 -3.69
N ILE A 353 11.42 1.53 -3.76
CA ILE A 353 12.20 1.51 -5.00
C ILE A 353 12.43 0.06 -5.48
N ARG A 354 12.75 -0.88 -4.57
CA ARG A 354 12.86 -2.32 -4.92
C ARG A 354 11.55 -2.87 -5.46
N GLN A 355 10.44 -2.57 -4.80
CA GLN A 355 9.12 -3.02 -5.23
C GLN A 355 8.74 -2.43 -6.59
N MET A 356 9.00 -1.14 -6.83
CA MET A 356 8.81 -0.51 -8.14
C MET A 356 9.66 -1.17 -9.23
N ALA A 357 10.91 -1.55 -8.94
CA ALA A 357 11.77 -2.26 -9.88
C ALA A 357 11.13 -3.60 -10.29
N THR A 358 10.75 -4.43 -9.31
CA THR A 358 10.13 -5.73 -9.56
C THR A 358 8.79 -5.62 -10.27
N THR A 359 7.94 -4.66 -9.88
CA THR A 359 6.65 -4.42 -10.56
C THR A 359 6.87 -3.95 -12.00
N SER A 360 7.86 -3.10 -12.28
CA SER A 360 8.17 -2.68 -13.65
C SER A 360 8.63 -3.86 -14.51
N GLU A 361 9.52 -4.71 -13.96
CA GLU A 361 9.98 -5.92 -14.64
C GLU A 361 8.81 -6.88 -14.96
N GLN A 362 7.90 -7.07 -14.00
CA GLN A 362 6.72 -7.90 -14.20
C GLN A 362 5.76 -7.31 -15.26
N VAL A 363 5.55 -5.98 -15.26
CA VAL A 363 4.74 -5.31 -16.30
C VAL A 363 5.38 -5.44 -17.67
N ALA A 364 6.71 -5.30 -17.78
CA ALA A 364 7.43 -5.50 -19.03
C ALA A 364 7.25 -6.93 -19.55
N ALA A 365 7.50 -7.95 -18.72
CA ALA A 365 7.35 -9.36 -19.08
C ALA A 365 5.90 -9.71 -19.47
N SER A 366 4.90 -9.26 -18.70
CA SER A 366 3.50 -9.47 -19.03
C SER A 366 3.07 -8.75 -20.32
N SER A 367 3.66 -7.60 -20.63
CA SER A 367 3.40 -6.87 -21.87
C SER A 367 4.00 -7.58 -23.09
N GLU A 368 5.20 -8.16 -22.96
CA GLU A 368 5.81 -8.99 -23.99
C GLU A 368 5.00 -10.28 -24.23
N GLU A 369 4.57 -10.96 -23.17
CA GLU A 369 3.71 -12.14 -23.24
C GLU A 369 2.36 -11.80 -23.89
N LEU A 370 1.74 -10.67 -23.51
CA LEU A 370 0.51 -10.21 -24.13
C LEU A 370 0.71 -9.92 -25.62
N THR A 371 1.81 -9.26 -26.00
CA THR A 371 2.15 -9.01 -27.42
C THR A 371 2.27 -10.32 -28.20
N ALA A 372 2.95 -11.33 -27.66
CA ALA A 372 3.08 -12.64 -28.29
C ALA A 372 1.72 -13.36 -28.45
N ASN A 373 0.89 -13.35 -27.39
CA ASN A 373 -0.47 -13.92 -27.45
C ASN A 373 -1.35 -13.21 -28.47
N THR A 374 -1.21 -11.89 -28.59
CA THR A 374 -1.97 -11.08 -29.54
C THR A 374 -1.55 -11.37 -30.98
N GLN A 375 -0.26 -11.57 -31.22
CA GLN A 375 0.26 -12.01 -32.52
C GLN A 375 -0.29 -13.39 -32.90
N GLN A 376 -0.29 -14.34 -31.97
CA GLN A 376 -0.87 -15.67 -32.20
C GLN A 376 -2.39 -15.61 -32.44
N SER A 377 -3.09 -14.73 -31.73
CA SER A 377 -4.52 -14.46 -31.95
C SER A 377 -4.79 -13.87 -33.34
N ALA A 378 -3.92 -12.99 -33.83
CA ALA A 378 -4.01 -12.42 -35.16
C ALA A 378 -3.77 -13.48 -36.25
N GLU A 379 -2.79 -14.36 -36.08
CA GLU A 379 -2.57 -15.50 -36.98
C GLU A 379 -3.77 -16.45 -37.02
N ALA A 380 -4.38 -16.72 -35.86
CA ALA A 380 -5.60 -17.51 -35.80
C ALA A 380 -6.77 -16.83 -36.53
N ALA A 381 -6.92 -15.51 -36.40
CA ALA A 381 -7.93 -14.74 -37.13
C ALA A 381 -7.72 -14.82 -38.66
N VAL A 382 -6.48 -14.75 -39.14
CA VAL A 382 -6.14 -14.94 -40.56
C VAL A 382 -6.58 -16.32 -41.04
N HIS A 383 -6.29 -17.38 -40.27
CA HIS A 383 -6.73 -18.73 -40.61
C HIS A 383 -8.25 -18.89 -40.63
N VAL A 384 -8.96 -18.24 -39.72
CA VAL A 384 -10.43 -18.20 -39.74
C VAL A 384 -10.92 -17.51 -41.01
N ALA A 385 -10.33 -16.38 -41.40
CA ALA A 385 -10.68 -15.67 -42.63
C ALA A 385 -10.46 -16.52 -43.88
N GLU A 386 -9.34 -17.25 -43.96
CA GLU A 386 -9.07 -18.21 -45.06
C GLU A 386 -10.15 -19.30 -45.12
N THR A 387 -10.51 -19.87 -43.96
CA THR A 387 -11.54 -20.91 -43.86
C THR A 387 -12.91 -20.38 -44.28
N VAL A 388 -13.26 -19.16 -43.88
CA VAL A 388 -14.49 -18.48 -44.32
C VAL A 388 -14.50 -18.31 -45.85
N GLY A 389 -13.36 -17.95 -46.44
CA GLY A 389 -13.20 -17.87 -47.88
C GLY A 389 -13.46 -19.20 -48.59
N GLU A 390 -12.86 -20.29 -48.09
CA GLU A 390 -13.07 -21.64 -48.62
C GLU A 390 -14.54 -22.08 -48.51
N VAL A 391 -15.15 -21.91 -47.34
CA VAL A 391 -16.56 -22.31 -47.13
C VAL A 391 -17.50 -21.46 -47.99
N SER A 392 -17.22 -20.17 -48.18
CA SER A 392 -17.99 -19.31 -49.08
C SER A 392 -17.90 -19.79 -50.53
N GLY A 393 -16.72 -20.25 -50.97
CA GLY A 393 -16.55 -20.91 -52.27
C GLY A 393 -17.39 -22.18 -52.39
N ASN A 394 -17.39 -23.02 -51.35
CA ASN A 394 -18.19 -24.25 -51.31
C ASN A 394 -19.71 -23.95 -51.33
N VAL A 395 -20.16 -22.91 -50.63
CA VAL A 395 -21.55 -22.44 -50.66
C VAL A 395 -21.95 -22.00 -52.07
N ALA A 396 -21.09 -21.26 -52.77
CA ALA A 396 -21.35 -20.85 -54.15
C ALA A 396 -21.47 -22.06 -55.09
N GLN A 397 -20.58 -23.05 -54.94
CA GLN A 397 -20.65 -24.30 -55.68
C GLN A 397 -21.96 -25.07 -55.38
N GLN A 398 -22.32 -25.16 -54.10
CA GLN A 398 -23.52 -25.86 -53.66
C GLN A 398 -24.81 -25.21 -54.19
N LEU A 399 -24.89 -23.89 -54.26
CA LEU A 399 -26.00 -23.19 -54.91
C LEU A 399 -26.11 -23.54 -56.40
N GLY A 400 -24.97 -23.69 -57.10
CA GLY A 400 -24.95 -24.18 -58.48
C GLY A 400 -25.48 -25.62 -58.60
N ASP A 401 -25.04 -26.52 -57.71
CA ASP A 401 -25.48 -27.91 -57.70
C ASP A 401 -26.99 -28.05 -57.38
N ILE A 402 -27.52 -27.19 -56.51
CA ILE A 402 -28.96 -27.10 -56.20
C ILE A 402 -29.76 -26.71 -57.46
N GLU A 403 -29.29 -25.73 -58.21
CA GLU A 403 -29.96 -25.30 -59.45
C GLU A 403 -29.95 -26.43 -60.51
N HIS A 404 -28.82 -27.13 -60.64
CA HIS A 404 -28.73 -28.33 -61.47
C HIS A 404 -29.68 -29.45 -61.02
N ALA A 405 -29.83 -29.66 -59.71
CA ALA A 405 -30.77 -30.63 -59.15
C ALA A 405 -32.23 -30.25 -59.45
N LYS A 406 -32.61 -28.97 -59.25
CA LYS A 406 -33.95 -28.46 -59.61
C LYS A 406 -34.24 -28.69 -61.09
N SER A 407 -33.30 -28.36 -61.97
CA SER A 407 -33.43 -28.59 -63.42
C SER A 407 -33.60 -30.07 -63.76
N SER A 408 -32.80 -30.95 -63.15
CA SER A 408 -32.86 -32.40 -63.37
C SER A 408 -34.21 -32.99 -62.95
N VAL A 409 -34.74 -32.57 -61.80
CA VAL A 409 -36.07 -32.99 -61.34
C VAL A 409 -37.18 -32.44 -62.26
N GLY A 410 -37.02 -31.23 -62.79
CA GLY A 410 -37.88 -30.70 -63.85
C GLY A 410 -37.91 -31.60 -65.10
N GLY A 411 -36.74 -32.15 -65.49
CA GLY A 411 -36.64 -33.15 -66.56
C GLY A 411 -37.41 -34.44 -66.24
N VAL A 412 -37.29 -34.94 -65.01
CA VAL A 412 -38.02 -36.14 -64.55
C VAL A 412 -39.54 -35.94 -64.64
N TYR A 413 -40.07 -34.77 -64.27
CA TYR A 413 -41.50 -34.48 -64.43
C TYR A 413 -41.98 -34.58 -65.89
N ASN A 414 -41.18 -34.10 -66.84
CA ASN A 414 -41.50 -34.21 -68.25
C ASN A 414 -41.50 -35.68 -68.72
N ASP A 415 -40.54 -36.48 -68.25
CA ASP A 415 -40.46 -37.91 -68.56
C ASP A 415 -41.65 -38.69 -67.98
N ILE A 416 -42.04 -38.40 -66.74
CA ILE A 416 -43.26 -38.96 -66.10
C ILE A 416 -44.50 -38.66 -66.97
N ALA A 417 -44.67 -37.42 -67.39
CA ALA A 417 -45.80 -37.02 -68.24
C ALA A 417 -45.79 -37.75 -69.60
N ASN A 418 -44.61 -37.93 -70.19
CA ASN A 418 -44.43 -38.69 -71.43
C ASN A 418 -44.77 -40.18 -71.26
N VAL A 419 -44.31 -40.82 -70.19
CA VAL A 419 -44.62 -42.23 -69.89
C VAL A 419 -46.12 -42.40 -69.63
N ALA A 420 -46.76 -41.52 -68.85
CA ALA A 420 -48.19 -41.54 -68.61
C ALA A 420 -49.02 -41.39 -69.89
N THR A 421 -48.55 -40.56 -70.83
CA THR A 421 -49.19 -40.41 -72.14
C THR A 421 -49.04 -41.65 -73.00
N LYS A 422 -47.83 -42.23 -73.06
CA LYS A 422 -47.59 -43.50 -73.77
C LYS A 422 -48.40 -44.66 -73.20
N ALA A 423 -48.52 -44.77 -71.87
CA ALA A 423 -49.34 -45.77 -71.23
C ALA A 423 -50.82 -45.67 -71.66
N ARG A 424 -51.39 -44.45 -71.69
CA ARG A 424 -52.76 -44.22 -72.19
C ARG A 424 -52.94 -44.62 -73.66
N HIS A 425 -51.94 -44.36 -74.51
CA HIS A 425 -51.95 -44.81 -75.90
C HIS A 425 -51.94 -46.33 -76.01
N ILE A 426 -51.12 -47.01 -75.21
CA ILE A 426 -51.08 -48.48 -75.19
C ILE A 426 -52.41 -49.05 -74.70
N THR A 427 -53.02 -48.52 -73.63
CA THR A 427 -54.36 -48.94 -73.19
C THR A 427 -55.38 -48.86 -74.32
N THR A 428 -55.39 -47.74 -75.05
CA THR A 428 -56.33 -47.53 -76.16
C THR A 428 -56.09 -48.53 -77.30
N ALA A 429 -54.83 -48.77 -77.67
CA ALA A 429 -54.46 -49.74 -78.71
C ALA A 429 -54.78 -51.19 -78.29
N SER A 430 -54.55 -51.54 -77.03
CA SER A 430 -54.92 -52.82 -76.42
C SER A 430 -56.43 -53.04 -76.48
N GLN A 431 -57.23 -52.03 -76.09
CA GLN A 431 -58.70 -52.09 -76.18
C GLN A 431 -59.18 -52.39 -77.61
N GLN A 432 -58.63 -51.67 -78.60
CA GLN A 432 -58.95 -51.89 -80.01
C GLN A 432 -58.54 -53.28 -80.50
N THR A 433 -57.39 -53.78 -80.02
CA THR A 433 -56.90 -55.13 -80.35
C THR A 433 -57.80 -56.21 -79.76
N ALA A 434 -58.24 -56.06 -78.50
CA ALA A 434 -59.21 -56.98 -77.88
C ALA A 434 -60.54 -57.00 -78.63
N GLU A 435 -61.06 -55.84 -79.05
CA GLU A 435 -62.28 -55.77 -79.85
C GLU A 435 -62.13 -56.47 -81.21
N ALA A 436 -61.00 -56.26 -81.89
CA ALA A 436 -60.69 -56.91 -83.17
C ALA A 436 -60.55 -58.44 -83.01
N ALA A 437 -59.85 -58.89 -81.96
CA ALA A 437 -59.69 -60.32 -81.67
C ALA A 437 -61.03 -60.98 -81.31
N LYS A 438 -61.84 -60.34 -80.47
CA LYS A 438 -63.21 -60.80 -80.14
C LYS A 438 -64.09 -60.91 -81.37
N LYS A 439 -64.02 -59.93 -82.28
CA LYS A 439 -64.73 -59.99 -83.57
C LYS A 439 -64.20 -61.14 -84.45
N GLY A 440 -62.88 -61.35 -84.48
CA GLY A 440 -62.23 -62.45 -85.19
C GLY A 440 -62.70 -63.83 -84.69
N ALA A 441 -62.70 -64.04 -83.37
CA ALA A 441 -63.22 -65.25 -82.74
C ALA A 441 -64.68 -65.52 -83.13
N GLY A 442 -65.55 -64.51 -83.05
CA GLY A 442 -66.96 -64.63 -83.45
C GLY A 442 -67.14 -64.99 -84.95
N LEU A 443 -66.31 -64.45 -85.84
CA LEU A 443 -66.33 -64.84 -87.26
C LEU A 443 -65.86 -66.30 -87.48
N MET A 444 -64.92 -66.79 -86.67
CA MET A 444 -64.50 -68.20 -86.74
C MET A 444 -65.60 -69.13 -86.22
N GLU A 445 -66.31 -68.78 -85.15
CA GLU A 445 -67.49 -69.52 -84.68
C GLU A 445 -68.57 -69.60 -85.75
N GLU A 446 -68.86 -68.48 -86.44
CA GLU A 446 -69.80 -68.47 -87.57
C GLU A 446 -69.32 -69.40 -88.70
N ALA A 447 -68.03 -69.34 -89.04
CA ALA A 447 -67.45 -70.19 -90.09
C ALA A 447 -67.52 -71.69 -89.74
N ILE A 448 -67.30 -72.07 -88.47
CA ILE A 448 -67.50 -73.45 -87.98
C ILE A 448 -68.95 -73.88 -88.17
N SER A 449 -69.92 -73.02 -87.82
CA SER A 449 -71.34 -73.31 -88.03
C SER A 449 -71.68 -73.51 -89.52
N LYS A 450 -71.13 -72.67 -90.41
CA LYS A 450 -71.30 -72.82 -91.86
C LYS A 450 -70.65 -74.09 -92.40
N MET A 451 -69.47 -74.48 -91.92
CA MET A 451 -68.82 -75.74 -92.30
C MET A 451 -69.65 -76.95 -91.87
N GLY A 452 -70.25 -76.92 -90.68
CA GLY A 452 -71.18 -77.97 -90.25
C GLY A 452 -72.41 -78.09 -91.16
N ALA A 453 -72.95 -76.96 -91.65
CA ALA A 453 -74.03 -76.98 -92.64
C ALA A 453 -73.58 -77.56 -94.00
N ILE A 454 -72.34 -77.26 -94.43
CA ILE A 454 -71.75 -77.82 -95.65
C ILE A 454 -71.55 -79.34 -95.50
N GLU A 455 -70.99 -79.79 -94.38
CA GLU A 455 -70.81 -81.22 -94.05
C GLU A 455 -72.14 -81.97 -94.16
N GLN A 456 -73.19 -81.43 -93.52
CA GLN A 456 -74.53 -82.01 -93.58
C GLN A 456 -75.07 -82.08 -95.03
N SER A 457 -74.81 -81.06 -95.85
CA SER A 457 -75.23 -81.02 -97.26
C SER A 457 -74.48 -82.05 -98.11
N VAL A 458 -73.18 -82.25 -97.87
CA VAL A 458 -72.37 -83.26 -98.57
C VAL A 458 -72.81 -84.66 -98.18
N LEU A 459 -73.02 -84.93 -96.89
CA LEU A 459 -73.55 -86.21 -96.41
C LEU A 459 -74.93 -86.53 -97.00
N SER A 460 -75.84 -85.55 -97.01
CA SER A 460 -77.15 -85.73 -97.65
C SER A 460 -77.04 -85.99 -99.15
N SER A 461 -76.10 -85.35 -99.85
CA SER A 461 -75.88 -85.59 -101.28
C SER A 461 -75.32 -87.00 -101.53
N SER A 462 -74.42 -87.45 -100.65
CA SER A 462 -73.84 -88.80 -100.70
C SER A 462 -74.91 -89.88 -100.52
N GLU A 463 -75.88 -89.66 -99.63
CA GLU A 463 -77.02 -90.56 -99.44
C GLU A 463 -77.87 -90.67 -100.71
N VAL A 464 -78.22 -89.53 -101.33
CA VAL A 464 -79.03 -89.49 -102.56
C VAL A 464 -78.32 -90.19 -103.73
N VAL A 465 -77.02 -89.94 -103.91
CA VAL A 465 -76.23 -90.60 -104.97
C VAL A 465 -76.09 -92.09 -104.72
N LYS A 466 -75.94 -92.52 -103.46
CA LYS A 466 -75.93 -93.93 -103.09
C LYS A 466 -77.26 -94.61 -103.45
N THR A 467 -78.40 -93.99 -103.11
CA THR A 467 -79.73 -94.49 -103.51
C THR A 467 -79.88 -94.56 -105.04
N LEU A 468 -79.33 -93.61 -105.78
CA LEU A 468 -79.30 -93.66 -107.25
C LEU A 468 -78.44 -94.82 -107.78
N GLY A 469 -77.30 -95.10 -107.15
CA GLY A 469 -76.47 -96.27 -107.45
C GLY A 469 -77.23 -97.59 -107.25
N GLU A 470 -77.91 -97.73 -106.10
CA GLU A 470 -78.76 -98.89 -105.79
C GLU A 470 -79.92 -99.04 -106.80
N SER A 471 -80.59 -97.93 -107.13
CA SER A 471 -81.66 -97.93 -108.14
C SER A 471 -81.14 -98.31 -109.53
N SER A 472 -79.97 -97.84 -109.91
CA SER A 472 -79.32 -98.18 -111.19
C SER A 472 -78.91 -99.66 -111.24
N GLN A 473 -78.54 -100.25 -110.11
CA GLN A 473 -78.30 -101.69 -109.99
C GLN A 473 -79.58 -102.50 -110.23
N GLN A 474 -80.70 -102.08 -109.64
CA GLN A 474 -82.01 -102.71 -109.87
C GLN A 474 -82.45 -102.59 -111.33
N ILE A 475 -82.27 -101.43 -111.95
CA ILE A 475 -82.58 -101.25 -113.38
C ILE A 475 -81.68 -102.16 -114.24
N GLY A 476 -80.39 -102.29 -113.92
CA GLY A 476 -79.49 -103.22 -114.61
C GLY A 476 -80.00 -104.66 -114.62
N GLN A 477 -80.51 -105.15 -113.49
CA GLN A 477 -81.11 -106.49 -113.37
C GLN A 477 -82.38 -106.63 -114.24
N ILE A 478 -83.22 -105.59 -114.28
CA ILE A 478 -84.43 -105.57 -115.14
C ILE A 478 -84.04 -105.61 -116.61
N VAL A 479 -83.04 -104.84 -117.02
CA VAL A 479 -82.56 -104.77 -118.41
C VAL A 479 -81.94 -106.12 -118.84
N GLU A 480 -81.21 -106.79 -117.95
CA GLU A 480 -80.71 -108.15 -118.18
C GLU A 480 -81.85 -109.17 -118.38
N ALA A 481 -82.91 -109.06 -117.57
CA ALA A 481 -84.11 -109.89 -117.75
C ALA A 481 -84.82 -109.59 -119.09
N ILE A 482 -84.94 -108.32 -119.48
CA ILE A 482 -85.52 -107.91 -120.79
C ILE A 482 -84.68 -108.47 -121.94
N SER A 483 -83.35 -108.36 -121.87
CA SER A 483 -82.45 -108.92 -122.88
C SER A 483 -82.62 -110.44 -123.01
N SER A 484 -82.73 -111.15 -121.90
CA SER A 484 -83.01 -112.60 -121.86
C SER A 484 -84.37 -112.95 -122.48
N ILE A 485 -85.42 -112.17 -122.19
CA ILE A 485 -86.76 -112.34 -122.80
C ILE A 485 -86.71 -112.05 -124.31
N ALA A 486 -86.03 -110.99 -124.74
CA ALA A 486 -85.87 -110.63 -126.14
C ALA A 486 -85.11 -111.73 -126.91
N GLN A 487 -84.05 -112.29 -126.32
CA GLN A 487 -83.31 -113.42 -126.88
C GLN A 487 -84.19 -114.68 -127.00
N GLN A 488 -84.98 -115.01 -125.97
CA GLN A 488 -85.94 -116.11 -126.04
C GLN A 488 -87.01 -115.86 -127.11
N THR A 489 -87.53 -114.64 -127.21
CA THR A 489 -88.56 -114.25 -128.17
C THR A 489 -88.02 -114.31 -129.61
N ASN A 490 -86.76 -113.93 -129.82
CA ASN A 490 -86.06 -114.06 -131.11
C ASN A 490 -85.92 -115.55 -131.51
N LEU A 491 -85.62 -116.44 -130.56
CA LEU A 491 -85.57 -117.89 -130.77
C LEU A 491 -86.95 -118.50 -131.07
N LEU A 492 -87.98 -118.10 -130.31
CA LEU A 492 -89.37 -118.54 -130.49
C LEU A 492 -89.94 -118.09 -131.84
N SER A 493 -89.69 -116.83 -132.22
CA SER A 493 -90.13 -116.27 -133.51
C SER A 493 -89.37 -116.85 -134.69
N LEU A 494 -88.07 -117.15 -134.56
CA LEU A 494 -87.31 -117.91 -135.56
C LEU A 494 -87.92 -119.31 -135.78
N ASN A 495 -88.23 -120.03 -134.69
CA ASN A 495 -88.89 -121.34 -134.78
C ASN A 495 -90.28 -121.22 -135.44
N ALA A 496 -91.05 -120.17 -135.11
CA ALA A 496 -92.36 -119.91 -135.72
C ALA A 496 -92.25 -119.54 -137.21
N ALA A 497 -91.24 -118.76 -137.61
CA ALA A 497 -90.98 -118.39 -139.00
C ALA A 497 -90.58 -119.63 -139.83
N ILE A 498 -89.77 -120.53 -139.26
CA ILE A 498 -89.42 -121.82 -139.87
C ILE A 498 -90.67 -122.68 -140.09
N GLU A 499 -91.54 -122.82 -139.09
CA GLU A 499 -92.74 -123.66 -139.20
C GLU A 499 -93.80 -123.04 -140.14
N ALA A 500 -93.90 -121.70 -140.18
CA ALA A 500 -94.76 -120.98 -141.12
C ALA A 500 -94.28 -121.11 -142.59
N ALA A 501 -92.96 -121.13 -142.84
CA ALA A 501 -92.40 -121.43 -144.15
C ALA A 501 -92.70 -122.88 -144.59
N ARG A 502 -92.84 -123.79 -143.62
CA ARG A 502 -93.15 -125.21 -143.83
C ARG A 502 -94.61 -125.46 -144.23
N ALA A 503 -95.54 -124.61 -143.79
CA ALA A 503 -96.97 -124.69 -144.10
C ALA A 503 -97.36 -124.16 -145.51
N GLY A 504 -96.40 -123.69 -146.31
CA GLY A 504 -96.61 -123.24 -147.69
C GLY A 504 -97.56 -122.03 -147.81
N GLU A 505 -98.39 -121.98 -148.86
CA GLU A 505 -99.30 -120.86 -149.16
C GLU A 505 -100.24 -120.49 -147.98
N GLN A 506 -100.63 -121.46 -147.13
CA GLN A 506 -101.49 -121.23 -145.96
C GLN A 506 -100.76 -120.57 -144.78
N GLY A 507 -99.43 -120.69 -144.71
CA GLY A 507 -98.59 -120.13 -143.63
C GLY A 507 -98.04 -118.74 -143.91
N ARG A 508 -98.28 -118.20 -145.11
CA ARG A 508 -97.63 -116.98 -145.61
C ARG A 508 -97.89 -115.75 -144.75
N GLY A 509 -99.12 -115.59 -144.22
CA GLY A 509 -99.46 -114.52 -143.28
C GLY A 509 -98.78 -114.67 -141.92
N PHE A 510 -98.66 -115.90 -141.42
CA PHE A 510 -97.96 -116.21 -140.16
C PHE A 510 -96.45 -116.02 -140.27
N ALA A 511 -95.84 -116.35 -141.41
CA ALA A 511 -94.42 -116.16 -141.66
C ALA A 511 -94.02 -114.68 -141.61
N VAL A 512 -94.85 -113.80 -142.17
CA VAL A 512 -94.64 -112.34 -142.11
C VAL A 512 -94.71 -111.85 -140.66
N VAL A 513 -95.70 -112.30 -139.88
CA VAL A 513 -95.82 -111.93 -138.46
C VAL A 513 -94.64 -112.47 -137.64
N ALA A 514 -94.22 -113.71 -137.86
CA ALA A 514 -93.09 -114.31 -137.13
C ALA A 514 -91.76 -113.62 -137.45
N GLU A 515 -91.51 -113.25 -138.71
CA GLU A 515 -90.32 -112.47 -139.08
C GLU A 515 -90.37 -111.05 -138.51
N GLU A 516 -91.55 -110.41 -138.44
CA GLU A 516 -91.71 -109.11 -137.79
C GLU A 516 -91.47 -109.19 -136.27
N VAL A 517 -91.95 -110.24 -135.60
CA VAL A 517 -91.67 -110.49 -134.17
C VAL A 517 -90.18 -110.77 -133.95
N ARG A 518 -89.53 -111.52 -134.86
CA ARG A 518 -88.09 -111.78 -134.81
C ARG A 518 -87.28 -110.49 -134.90
N LYS A 519 -87.65 -109.62 -135.83
CA LYS A 519 -87.05 -108.31 -136.00
C LYS A 519 -87.26 -107.42 -134.76
N LEU A 520 -88.49 -107.35 -134.24
CA LEU A 520 -88.81 -106.62 -132.99
C LEU A 520 -88.04 -107.16 -131.78
N ALA A 521 -87.85 -108.47 -131.69
CA ALA A 521 -87.08 -109.10 -130.61
C ALA A 521 -85.57 -108.81 -130.74
N ALA A 522 -85.02 -108.82 -131.96
CA ALA A 522 -83.64 -108.41 -132.21
C ALA A 522 -83.41 -106.91 -131.91
N GLU A 523 -84.33 -106.04 -132.33
CA GLU A 523 -84.32 -104.60 -132.00
C GLU A 523 -84.48 -104.37 -130.48
N SER A 524 -85.29 -105.17 -129.79
CA SER A 524 -85.44 -105.12 -128.32
C SER A 524 -84.17 -105.59 -127.61
N GLN A 525 -83.48 -106.61 -128.14
CA GLN A 525 -82.21 -107.08 -127.60
C GLN A 525 -81.10 -106.04 -127.80
N GLU A 526 -81.01 -105.44 -128.99
CA GLU A 526 -80.06 -104.34 -129.25
C GLU A 526 -80.34 -103.14 -128.34
N SER A 527 -81.61 -102.75 -128.19
CA SER A 527 -82.02 -101.67 -127.28
C SER A 527 -81.68 -101.98 -125.82
N ALA A 528 -81.89 -103.24 -125.38
CA ALA A 528 -81.54 -103.66 -124.03
C ALA A 528 -80.02 -103.61 -123.79
N GLU A 529 -79.19 -104.00 -124.75
CA GLU A 529 -77.73 -103.89 -124.62
C GLU A 529 -77.28 -102.43 -124.57
N GLN A 530 -77.86 -101.54 -125.39
CA GLN A 530 -77.59 -100.10 -125.30
C GLN A 530 -78.02 -99.49 -123.95
N ILE A 531 -79.15 -99.92 -123.38
CA ILE A 531 -79.56 -99.49 -122.04
C ILE A 531 -78.59 -100.03 -120.98
N LYS A 532 -78.16 -101.29 -121.10
CA LYS A 532 -77.20 -101.91 -120.18
C LYS A 532 -75.87 -101.17 -120.17
N GLU A 533 -75.33 -100.79 -121.33
CA GLU A 533 -74.13 -99.94 -121.42
C GLU A 533 -74.34 -98.59 -120.72
N ARG A 534 -75.49 -97.93 -120.92
CA ARG A 534 -75.82 -96.66 -120.24
C ARG A 534 -75.93 -96.84 -118.73
N ILE A 535 -76.55 -97.92 -118.26
CA ILE A 535 -76.66 -98.22 -116.83
C ILE A 535 -75.30 -98.50 -116.21
N ALA A 536 -74.42 -99.25 -116.90
CA ALA A 536 -73.05 -99.47 -116.45
C ALA A 536 -72.27 -98.13 -116.34
N SER A 537 -72.48 -97.21 -117.29
CA SER A 537 -71.92 -95.86 -117.22
C SER A 537 -72.43 -95.07 -116.01
N ILE A 538 -73.75 -95.10 -115.75
CA ILE A 538 -74.37 -94.43 -114.60
C ILE A 538 -73.85 -95.01 -113.27
N GLN A 539 -73.70 -96.34 -113.18
CA GLN A 539 -73.12 -97.01 -111.99
C GLN A 539 -71.66 -96.57 -111.75
N ASN A 540 -70.86 -96.45 -112.80
CA ASN A 540 -69.48 -95.96 -112.69
C ASN A 540 -69.44 -94.47 -112.29
N GLU A 541 -70.29 -93.64 -112.90
CA GLU A 541 -70.42 -92.21 -112.54
C GLU A 541 -70.88 -92.00 -111.09
N THR A 542 -71.86 -92.78 -110.61
CA THR A 542 -72.32 -92.74 -109.22
C THR A 542 -71.24 -93.20 -108.25
N ALA A 543 -70.49 -94.27 -108.56
CA ALA A 543 -69.36 -94.69 -107.73
C ALA A 543 -68.28 -93.60 -107.62
N ARG A 544 -67.92 -92.95 -108.74
CA ARG A 544 -66.99 -91.80 -108.73
C ARG A 544 -67.54 -90.60 -107.95
N ALA A 545 -68.84 -90.34 -108.04
CA ALA A 545 -69.48 -89.27 -107.28
C ALA A 545 -69.46 -89.54 -105.77
N VAL A 546 -69.69 -90.79 -105.33
CA VAL A 546 -69.57 -91.18 -103.91
C VAL A 546 -68.14 -90.99 -103.40
N ASP A 547 -67.13 -91.44 -104.15
CA ASP A 547 -65.71 -91.27 -103.77
C ASP A 547 -65.31 -89.79 -103.68
N SER A 548 -65.80 -88.96 -104.62
CA SER A 548 -65.61 -87.51 -104.60
C SER A 548 -66.30 -86.85 -103.40
N MET A 549 -67.50 -87.32 -103.02
CA MET A 549 -68.22 -86.81 -101.85
C MET A 549 -67.54 -87.23 -100.54
N GLN A 550 -67.00 -88.45 -100.45
CA GLN A 550 -66.22 -88.89 -99.30
C GLN A 550 -64.95 -88.04 -99.12
N SER A 551 -64.24 -87.78 -100.21
CA SER A 551 -63.10 -86.85 -100.22
C SER A 551 -63.53 -85.44 -99.81
N GLY A 552 -64.67 -84.96 -100.32
CA GLY A 552 -65.25 -83.66 -99.94
C GLY A 552 -65.58 -83.57 -98.44
N THR A 553 -66.14 -84.61 -97.84
CA THR A 553 -66.38 -84.68 -96.40
C THR A 553 -65.07 -84.57 -95.62
N GLN A 554 -64.02 -85.28 -96.04
CA GLN A 554 -62.70 -85.21 -95.39
C GLN A 554 -62.11 -83.80 -95.45
N GLU A 555 -62.20 -83.12 -96.60
CA GLU A 555 -61.74 -81.73 -96.75
C GLU A 555 -62.53 -80.76 -95.85
N VAL A 556 -63.85 -80.95 -95.69
CA VAL A 556 -64.66 -80.14 -94.76
C VAL A 556 -64.25 -80.39 -93.31
N THR A 557 -63.96 -81.63 -92.91
CA THR A 557 -63.46 -81.93 -91.57
C THR A 557 -62.11 -81.26 -91.30
N LEU A 558 -61.17 -81.33 -92.25
CA LEU A 558 -59.87 -80.67 -92.15
C LEU A 558 -60.01 -79.15 -92.11
N GLY A 559 -60.87 -78.56 -92.95
CA GLY A 559 -61.17 -77.14 -92.95
C GLY A 559 -61.79 -76.66 -91.63
N THR A 560 -62.72 -77.44 -91.06
CA THR A 560 -63.32 -77.15 -89.75
C THR A 560 -62.29 -77.16 -88.64
N LYS A 561 -61.34 -78.12 -88.66
CA LYS A 561 -60.23 -78.15 -87.71
C LYS A 561 -59.35 -76.90 -87.84
N ALA A 562 -58.95 -76.53 -89.06
CA ALA A 562 -58.13 -75.34 -89.29
C ALA A 562 -58.81 -74.05 -88.81
N ILE A 563 -60.12 -73.89 -89.02
CA ILE A 563 -60.87 -72.74 -88.52
C ILE A 563 -60.92 -72.73 -86.99
N ARG A 564 -61.10 -73.89 -86.35
CA ARG A 564 -61.07 -74.01 -84.89
C ARG A 564 -59.71 -73.60 -84.33
N ASP A 565 -58.62 -74.10 -84.92
CA ASP A 565 -57.25 -73.75 -84.50
C ASP A 565 -57.03 -72.23 -84.59
N VAL A 566 -57.56 -71.56 -85.63
CA VAL A 566 -57.52 -70.08 -85.75
C VAL A 566 -58.40 -69.39 -84.69
N GLY A 567 -59.56 -69.96 -84.35
CA GLY A 567 -60.41 -69.48 -83.26
C GLY A 567 -59.67 -69.46 -81.91
N GLU A 568 -58.96 -70.55 -81.60
CA GLU A 568 -58.13 -70.65 -80.39
C GLU A 568 -57.00 -69.59 -80.37
N GLN A 569 -56.43 -69.23 -81.53
CA GLN A 569 -55.45 -68.14 -81.61
C GLN A 569 -56.05 -66.77 -81.26
N PHE A 570 -57.30 -66.50 -81.62
CA PHE A 570 -57.97 -65.25 -81.22
C PHE A 570 -58.23 -65.20 -79.71
N GLU A 571 -58.55 -66.34 -79.08
CA GLU A 571 -58.67 -66.43 -77.62
C GLU A 571 -57.33 -66.17 -76.91
N ASP A 572 -56.22 -66.73 -77.42
CA ASP A 572 -54.88 -66.45 -76.87
C ASP A 572 -54.53 -64.95 -77.01
N ILE A 573 -54.81 -64.33 -78.17
CA ILE A 573 -54.62 -62.88 -78.36
C ILE A 573 -55.40 -62.08 -77.30
N MET A 574 -56.65 -62.44 -77.02
CA MET A 574 -57.44 -61.78 -75.98
C MET A 574 -56.78 -61.92 -74.59
N SER A 575 -56.28 -63.11 -74.24
CA SER A 575 -55.54 -63.32 -72.99
C SER A 575 -54.28 -62.47 -72.91
N LYS A 576 -53.49 -62.38 -73.99
CA LYS A 576 -52.28 -61.54 -74.03
C LYS A 576 -52.60 -60.05 -73.89
N VAL A 577 -53.74 -59.60 -74.44
CA VAL A 577 -54.18 -58.21 -74.27
C VAL A 577 -54.56 -57.91 -72.82
N ASP A 578 -55.19 -58.86 -72.12
CA ASP A 578 -55.50 -58.72 -70.69
C ASP A 578 -54.22 -58.63 -69.83
N ASP A 579 -53.21 -59.45 -70.14
CA ASP A 579 -51.88 -59.36 -69.52
C ASP A 579 -51.24 -57.98 -69.73
N ILE A 580 -51.33 -57.43 -70.96
CA ILE A 580 -50.81 -56.07 -71.27
C ILE A 580 -51.55 -55.01 -70.44
N ASN A 581 -52.87 -55.11 -70.30
CA ASN A 581 -53.64 -54.17 -69.50
C ASN A 581 -53.26 -54.21 -68.02
N THR A 582 -52.99 -55.41 -67.48
CA THR A 582 -52.48 -55.57 -66.10
C THR A 582 -51.13 -54.88 -65.93
N GLN A 583 -50.18 -55.12 -66.85
CA GLN A 583 -48.86 -54.46 -66.81
C GLN A 583 -48.95 -52.93 -66.94
N ILE A 584 -49.88 -52.41 -67.74
CA ILE A 584 -50.13 -50.97 -67.83
C ILE A 584 -50.64 -50.39 -66.50
N GLY A 585 -51.46 -51.14 -65.76
CA GLY A 585 -51.88 -50.78 -64.41
C GLY A 585 -50.69 -50.66 -63.45
N GLU A 586 -49.75 -51.62 -63.50
CA GLU A 586 -48.51 -51.59 -62.72
C GLU A 586 -47.63 -50.40 -63.10
N ILE A 587 -47.47 -50.11 -64.41
CA ILE A 587 -46.73 -48.94 -64.90
C ILE A 587 -47.36 -47.64 -64.36
N SER A 588 -48.69 -47.54 -64.38
CA SER A 588 -49.40 -46.35 -63.89
C SER A 588 -49.16 -46.12 -62.39
N ASN A 589 -49.15 -47.19 -61.60
CA ASN A 589 -48.81 -47.13 -60.17
C ASN A 589 -47.35 -46.69 -59.95
N ALA A 590 -46.40 -47.27 -60.71
CA ALA A 590 -44.99 -46.90 -60.63
C ALA A 590 -44.77 -45.41 -60.99
N VAL A 591 -45.43 -44.92 -62.05
CA VAL A 591 -45.40 -43.50 -62.45
C VAL A 591 -45.90 -42.58 -61.33
N SER A 592 -46.98 -42.96 -60.64
CA SER A 592 -47.51 -42.20 -59.49
C SER A 592 -46.52 -42.15 -58.32
N GLN A 593 -45.87 -43.27 -58.02
CA GLN A 593 -44.83 -43.35 -56.98
C GLN A 593 -43.61 -42.49 -57.33
N VAL A 594 -43.14 -42.55 -58.58
CA VAL A 594 -42.01 -41.71 -59.05
C VAL A 594 -42.38 -40.23 -59.00
N SER A 595 -43.62 -39.86 -59.34
CA SER A 595 -44.11 -38.48 -59.23
C SER A 595 -44.09 -37.99 -57.78
N THR A 596 -44.55 -38.82 -56.84
CA THR A 596 -44.51 -38.48 -55.41
C THR A 596 -43.08 -38.33 -54.91
N GLY A 597 -42.18 -39.24 -55.33
CA GLY A 597 -40.76 -39.17 -54.99
C GLY A 597 -40.08 -37.92 -55.55
N ALA A 598 -40.41 -37.51 -56.78
CA ALA A 598 -39.91 -36.29 -57.38
C ALA A 598 -40.33 -35.04 -56.58
N GLU A 599 -41.58 -34.97 -56.12
CA GLU A 599 -42.08 -33.86 -55.27
C GLU A 599 -41.35 -33.79 -53.92
N GLN A 600 -41.08 -34.94 -53.31
CA GLN A 600 -40.27 -35.00 -52.09
C GLN A 600 -38.83 -34.51 -52.32
N ILE A 601 -38.23 -34.83 -53.46
CA ILE A 601 -36.89 -34.34 -53.83
C ILE A 601 -36.92 -32.82 -54.00
N VAL A 602 -37.92 -32.24 -54.68
CA VAL A 602 -38.06 -30.78 -54.79
C VAL A 602 -38.09 -30.13 -53.41
N THR A 603 -38.93 -30.64 -52.51
CA THR A 603 -39.06 -30.11 -51.15
C THR A 603 -37.73 -30.18 -50.38
N ALA A 604 -37.00 -31.29 -50.52
CA ALA A 604 -35.69 -31.45 -49.89
C ALA A 604 -34.64 -30.48 -50.47
N VAL A 605 -34.65 -30.28 -51.79
CA VAL A 605 -33.73 -29.35 -52.48
C VAL A 605 -34.03 -27.89 -52.09
N GLU A 606 -35.30 -27.50 -51.94
CA GLU A 606 -35.68 -26.18 -51.42
C GLU A 606 -35.24 -25.96 -49.96
N ALA A 607 -35.33 -26.99 -49.12
CA ALA A 607 -34.82 -26.91 -47.76
C ALA A 607 -33.29 -26.74 -47.73
N ILE A 608 -32.56 -27.45 -48.59
CA ILE A 608 -31.10 -27.31 -48.74
C ILE A 608 -30.74 -25.91 -49.24
N ASP A 609 -31.48 -25.36 -50.21
CA ASP A 609 -31.31 -23.98 -50.71
C ASP A 609 -31.44 -22.95 -49.57
N SER A 610 -32.50 -23.06 -48.77
CA SER A 610 -32.70 -22.17 -47.62
C SER A 610 -31.57 -22.27 -46.58
N ILE A 611 -31.10 -23.47 -46.27
CA ILE A 611 -29.98 -23.67 -45.34
C ILE A 611 -28.69 -23.08 -45.91
N THR A 612 -28.43 -23.31 -47.21
CA THR A 612 -27.24 -22.83 -47.90
C THR A 612 -27.18 -21.30 -47.90
N GLN A 613 -28.31 -20.61 -48.12
CA GLN A 613 -28.40 -19.16 -48.00
C GLN A 613 -28.10 -18.67 -46.58
N LYS A 614 -28.65 -19.32 -45.55
CA LYS A 614 -28.32 -18.98 -44.14
C LYS A 614 -26.86 -19.21 -43.80
N THR A 615 -26.25 -20.25 -44.37
CA THR A 615 -24.80 -20.50 -44.23
C THR A 615 -24.00 -19.37 -44.88
N ALA A 616 -24.41 -18.89 -46.06
CA ALA A 616 -23.79 -17.72 -46.69
C ALA A 616 -23.84 -16.47 -45.79
N ASP A 617 -25.01 -16.15 -45.24
CA ASP A 617 -25.20 -15.02 -44.31
C ASP A 617 -24.35 -15.16 -43.04
N SER A 618 -24.26 -16.39 -42.52
CA SER A 618 -23.42 -16.70 -41.35
C SER A 618 -21.94 -16.49 -41.66
N MET A 619 -21.47 -16.90 -42.84
CA MET A 619 -20.09 -16.68 -43.28
C MET A 619 -19.77 -15.20 -43.42
N GLN A 620 -20.69 -14.38 -43.95
CA GLN A 620 -20.52 -12.93 -44.01
C GLN A 620 -20.39 -12.30 -42.60
N THR A 621 -21.18 -12.79 -41.65
CA THR A 621 -21.13 -12.35 -40.25
C THR A 621 -19.81 -12.74 -39.59
N ILE A 622 -19.34 -13.98 -39.80
CA ILE A 622 -18.06 -14.46 -39.27
C ILE A 622 -16.91 -13.67 -39.91
N SER A 623 -16.96 -13.37 -41.21
CA SER A 623 -15.96 -12.53 -41.88
C SER A 623 -15.84 -11.16 -41.21
N SER A 624 -16.98 -10.50 -40.98
CA SER A 624 -17.02 -9.18 -40.35
C SER A 624 -16.47 -9.21 -38.91
N ALA A 625 -16.85 -10.24 -38.13
CA ALA A 625 -16.33 -10.43 -36.77
C ALA A 625 -14.83 -10.73 -36.75
N THR A 626 -14.31 -11.44 -37.76
CA THR A 626 -12.89 -11.75 -37.90
C THR A 626 -12.07 -10.49 -38.24
N GLU A 627 -12.60 -9.61 -39.10
CA GLU A 627 -12.00 -8.30 -39.38
C GLU A 627 -11.93 -7.43 -38.11
N GLU A 628 -13.03 -7.36 -37.34
CA GLU A 628 -13.06 -6.62 -36.08
C GLU A 628 -12.09 -7.19 -35.04
N GLN A 629 -12.00 -8.53 -34.94
CA GLN A 629 -11.03 -9.20 -34.07
C GLN A 629 -9.59 -8.90 -34.50
N SER A 630 -9.30 -8.85 -35.80
CA SER A 630 -7.98 -8.50 -36.30
C SER A 630 -7.60 -7.06 -35.91
N ALA A 631 -8.52 -6.10 -36.07
CA ALA A 631 -8.30 -4.71 -35.65
C ALA A 631 -8.09 -4.59 -34.14
N SER A 632 -8.88 -5.30 -33.33
CA SER A 632 -8.73 -5.33 -31.87
C SER A 632 -7.38 -5.90 -31.43
N ASN A 633 -6.90 -6.96 -32.10
CA ASN A 633 -5.56 -7.49 -31.86
C ASN A 633 -4.46 -6.47 -32.19
N GLU A 634 -4.58 -5.70 -33.27
CA GLU A 634 -3.61 -4.63 -33.57
C GLU A 634 -3.58 -3.56 -32.47
N GLU A 635 -4.75 -3.16 -31.95
CA GLU A 635 -4.85 -2.20 -30.84
C GLU A 635 -4.23 -2.74 -29.55
N ILE A 636 -4.50 -4.00 -29.20
CA ILE A 636 -3.94 -4.65 -28.01
C ILE A 636 -2.42 -4.78 -28.13
N ALA A 637 -1.89 -5.13 -29.31
CA ALA A 637 -0.46 -5.20 -29.54
C ALA A 637 0.20 -3.82 -29.37
N ALA A 638 -0.40 -2.76 -29.92
CA ALA A 638 0.08 -1.40 -29.75
C ALA A 638 0.05 -0.94 -28.28
N ALA A 639 -1.03 -1.25 -27.55
CA ALA A 639 -1.15 -0.94 -26.13
C ALA A 639 -0.13 -1.69 -25.27
N SER A 640 0.09 -2.97 -25.56
CA SER A 640 1.09 -3.82 -24.88
C SER A 640 2.50 -3.28 -25.10
N GLN A 641 2.84 -2.90 -26.34
CA GLN A 641 4.13 -2.27 -26.64
C GLN A 641 4.32 -0.94 -25.91
N ALA A 642 3.25 -0.15 -25.75
CA ALA A 642 3.27 1.09 -24.96
C ALA A 642 3.50 0.81 -23.46
N LEU A 643 2.88 -0.23 -22.89
CA LEU A 643 3.10 -0.66 -21.52
C LEU A 643 4.53 -1.16 -21.29
N ALA A 644 5.07 -1.96 -22.21
CA ALA A 644 6.47 -2.41 -22.17
C ALA A 644 7.44 -1.21 -22.18
N ASN A 645 7.19 -0.21 -23.03
CA ASN A 645 7.97 1.02 -23.06
C ASN A 645 7.86 1.85 -21.77
N MET A 646 6.66 1.94 -21.18
CA MET A 646 6.46 2.62 -19.89
C MET A 646 7.19 1.91 -18.75
N ALA A 647 7.09 0.59 -18.69
CA ALA A 647 7.81 -0.24 -17.73
C ALA A 647 9.33 -0.07 -17.88
N GLY A 648 9.85 -0.07 -19.11
CA GLY A 648 11.26 0.22 -19.39
C GLY A 648 11.70 1.60 -18.89
N LYS A 649 10.91 2.65 -19.15
CA LYS A 649 11.17 4.00 -18.61
C LYS A 649 11.12 4.06 -17.08
N MET A 650 10.21 3.33 -16.46
CA MET A 650 10.11 3.25 -14.99
C MET A 650 11.31 2.52 -14.40
N GLN A 651 11.78 1.46 -15.06
CA GLN A 651 12.99 0.72 -14.68
C GLN A 651 14.25 1.59 -14.84
N GLU A 652 14.34 2.38 -15.91
CA GLU A 652 15.40 3.37 -16.10
C GLU A 652 15.38 4.45 -15.00
N ALA A 653 14.19 4.97 -14.64
CA ALA A 653 14.05 5.94 -13.57
C ALA A 653 14.46 5.37 -12.20
N VAL A 654 14.06 4.12 -11.90
CA VAL A 654 14.42 3.39 -10.68
C VAL A 654 15.91 3.07 -10.65
N SER A 655 16.55 2.77 -11.79
CA SER A 655 17.98 2.46 -11.87
C SER A 655 18.89 3.63 -11.45
N ARG A 656 18.38 4.87 -11.46
CA ARG A 656 19.09 6.04 -10.92
C ARG A 656 19.30 5.97 -9.41
N PHE A 657 18.51 5.16 -8.72
CA PHE A 657 18.64 4.91 -7.30
C PHE A 657 19.49 3.65 -7.06
N SER A 658 20.54 3.78 -6.25
CA SER A 658 21.36 2.66 -5.79
C SER A 658 20.80 2.13 -4.47
N VAL A 659 20.24 0.91 -4.51
CA VAL A 659 19.50 0.30 -3.39
C VAL A 659 20.14 -1.00 -2.89
#